data_AF-A0A7S2PRR1-F1
#
_entry.id   AF-A0A7S2PRR1-F1
#
_cell.length_a   1.000
_cell.length_b   1.000
_cell.length_c   1.000
_cell.angle_alpha   90.00
_cell.angle_beta   90.00
_cell.angle_gamma   90.00
#
_symmetry.space_group_name_H-M   'P 1'
#
loop_
_entity.id
_entity.type
_entity.pdbx_description
1 polymer ?
#
loop_
_entity_poly.entity_id
_entity_poly.type
_entity_poly.pdbx_seq_one_letter_code
_entity_poly.pdbx_strand_id
1 'polypeptide(L)'
;ASALAANKALRESEAKGAVEEDLGLKTFTKPDHEKVQNHLAVRKINRGRFDDLTLKDVQNLFSTLDANQNNGLDFDEISIFMREVIDPGCTTEEVEFMWEFMKAEDKTSCTAEDFYSGLVAGPFKSLMRQKQKEHRIKERSNRARGLNAQVDRELLVERMGWRVNRDDAFATLPLSTLLLIIFILLVKEHLFINERKQAANGVESWVHGYGKELTGPFLQGYVADVTGMWDWLSQSGLPSVFGDCRTLAGTPFPLCRLASRHVLIGDARLIRKQRDGSEASLWLLHSERAETRLNDTPTDYLDAAKVELGALWSQRWANETTDELQLKFSTWCHQSGVFVITQVRAIFDAYGQVSPMASSTSVIVTPYPQQWLFGVDAVYIILLLYPLYFELKDMVVSCQMSGCYEGFTDYWGLWNGVDWLNIGMGLTSISLWLFSCMAMQAPSVRALLDAEAPDGIVPGIMALDSSDLEQVEADLEWINFLYFYLHCAMGINGISIVAKFFKAFQANPRLRLVTDTLVRAAMDIAHFSIVFLAVFIAFAVLGHIFFGSDVLQFSSLDRALNTCFIVLMGDFGWYVDVTDSLVGLGSGMPKALLVLWFWAYMIFVLLILLNMLLAIVLEHYSVLQEEVRHQPDARAVWTQARNYVQRARDTKGFIPMFDLQCQLEDSRKPAHPEMKVTKDSLMRAFKDMKSHQADWLMDWLLKESALRMMMEGDDNETTALLKEIEGLLESAAEEHKVMALSIQSCHEKLARMKDHGDDAGGADGRSPGAWSRHPAAVRPDLLLLSDAPPSRKQLVLQLGAQAESVKDLSAAVSDLASRMDVMAPRMQPLPLVLKDLTQDMAAIKTRVDRLASSAGAPRSDDAR
;
A
#
# COMPACT_ATOMS: atom_id res chain seq x y z
N ALA A 1 32.69 25.83 35.54
CA ALA A 1 31.38 26.15 34.92
C ALA A 1 30.25 25.26 35.45
N SER A 2 30.30 23.92 35.34
CA SER A 2 29.21 23.05 35.85
C SER A 2 29.07 23.04 37.38
N ALA A 3 30.16 23.15 38.13
CA ALA A 3 30.10 23.31 39.59
C ALA A 3 29.51 24.66 40.03
N LEU A 4 29.67 25.71 39.20
CA LEU A 4 29.09 27.03 39.46
C LEU A 4 27.59 27.05 39.11
N ALA A 5 27.20 26.32 38.07
CA ALA A 5 25.80 26.12 37.69
C ALA A 5 25.05 25.24 38.71
N ALA A 6 25.72 24.21 39.27
CA ALA A 6 25.17 23.38 40.33
C ALA A 6 24.95 24.18 41.63
N ASN A 7 25.92 25.03 42.03
CA ASN A 7 25.77 25.90 43.19
C ASN A 7 24.74 27.02 42.99
N LYS A 8 24.56 27.50 41.75
CA LYS A 8 23.52 28.48 41.43
C LYS A 8 22.13 27.83 41.46
N ALA A 9 21.99 26.61 40.95
CA ALA A 9 20.75 25.84 41.05
C ALA A 9 20.41 25.47 42.50
N LEU A 10 21.42 25.15 43.33
CA LEU A 10 21.25 24.89 44.75
C LEU A 10 20.77 26.15 45.51
N ARG A 11 21.35 27.31 45.21
CA ARG A 11 20.93 28.59 45.79
C ARG A 11 19.57 29.07 45.29
N GLU A 12 19.21 28.77 44.04
CA GLU A 12 17.87 29.02 43.51
C GLU A 12 16.83 28.05 44.10
N SER A 13 17.22 26.83 44.48
CA SER A 13 16.34 25.92 45.24
C SER A 13 16.20 26.32 46.71
N GLU A 14 17.27 26.80 47.35
CA GLU A 14 17.23 27.31 48.73
C GLU A 14 16.46 28.63 48.82
N ALA A 15 16.57 29.50 47.81
CA ALA A 15 15.80 30.74 47.74
C ALA A 15 14.31 30.52 47.42
N LYS A 16 13.95 29.43 46.73
CA LYS A 16 12.54 29.03 46.55
C LYS A 16 11.95 28.43 47.82
N GLY A 17 12.74 27.62 48.55
CA GLY A 17 12.32 27.07 49.84
C GLY A 17 12.10 28.12 50.93
N ALA A 18 12.78 29.27 50.87
CA ALA A 18 12.61 30.37 51.82
C ALA A 18 11.43 31.31 51.49
N VAL A 19 10.86 31.24 50.27
CA VAL A 19 9.69 32.04 49.88
C VAL A 19 8.37 31.29 50.15
N GLU A 20 8.42 29.96 50.29
CA GLU A 20 7.27 29.13 50.64
C GLU A 20 6.92 29.11 52.15
N GLU A 21 7.77 29.68 53.02
CA GLU A 21 7.49 29.75 54.47
C GLU A 21 6.47 30.83 54.89
N ASP A 22 6.04 31.72 54.00
CA ASP A 22 5.16 32.86 54.33
C ASP A 22 3.69 32.72 53.83
N LEU A 23 3.34 31.55 53.27
CA LEU A 23 1.97 31.18 52.90
C LEU A 23 1.69 29.83 53.56
N GLY A 24 0.87 29.82 54.62
CA GLY A 24 0.61 28.65 55.49
C GLY A 24 0.07 27.41 54.78
N LEU A 25 0.91 26.72 54.02
CA LEU A 25 0.70 25.42 53.39
C LEU A 25 1.41 24.36 54.23
N LYS A 26 0.64 23.41 54.78
CA LYS A 26 1.19 22.24 55.46
C LYS A 26 1.76 21.28 54.42
N THR A 27 3.08 21.23 54.30
CA THR A 27 3.79 20.15 53.58
C THR A 27 3.59 18.81 54.30
N PHE A 28 3.32 17.74 53.56
CA PHE A 28 3.34 16.36 54.08
C PHE A 28 4.67 16.10 54.80
N THR A 29 4.63 15.61 56.05
CA THR A 29 5.88 15.30 56.77
C THR A 29 6.52 14.02 56.20
N LYS A 30 7.86 13.92 56.17
CA LYS A 30 8.61 12.71 55.74
C LYS A 30 8.04 11.36 56.26
N PRO A 31 7.61 11.23 57.53
CA PRO A 31 7.02 9.97 58.02
C PRO A 31 5.63 9.65 57.45
N ASP A 32 4.87 10.64 56.99
CA ASP A 32 3.60 10.41 56.31
C ASP A 32 3.81 9.94 54.87
N HIS A 33 4.88 10.43 54.23
CA HIS A 33 5.35 9.98 52.92
C HIS A 33 5.67 8.47 52.87
N GLU A 34 6.36 7.95 53.88
CA GLU A 34 6.66 6.51 54.01
C GLU A 34 5.41 5.66 54.28
N LYS A 35 4.42 6.19 54.99
CA LYS A 35 3.15 5.48 55.24
C LYS A 35 2.33 5.35 53.96
N VAL A 36 2.25 6.41 53.16
CA VAL A 36 1.50 6.40 51.89
C VAL A 36 2.19 5.52 50.85
N GLN A 37 3.53 5.54 50.74
CA GLN A 37 4.27 4.64 49.83
C GLN A 37 4.12 3.15 50.18
N ASN A 38 3.93 2.82 51.46
CA ASN A 38 3.74 1.44 51.91
C ASN A 38 2.30 0.94 51.77
N HIS A 39 1.35 1.78 51.36
CA HIS A 39 -0.05 1.40 51.18
C HIS A 39 -0.20 0.38 50.05
N LEU A 40 -1.11 -0.60 50.23
CA LEU A 40 -1.31 -1.70 49.27
C LEU A 40 -1.75 -1.17 47.89
N ALA A 41 -2.61 -0.14 47.89
CA ALA A 41 -3.05 0.52 46.66
C ALA A 41 -1.90 1.16 45.88
N VAL A 42 -0.99 1.89 46.55
CA VAL A 42 0.18 2.52 45.91
C VAL A 42 1.15 1.48 45.38
N ARG A 43 1.36 0.38 46.12
CA ARG A 43 2.16 -0.75 45.64
C ARG A 43 1.55 -1.45 44.43
N LYS A 44 0.22 -1.59 44.37
CA LYS A 44 -0.49 -2.13 43.20
C LYS A 44 -0.39 -1.19 41.99
N ILE A 45 -0.59 0.10 42.21
CA ILE A 45 -0.46 1.17 41.20
C ILE A 45 0.97 1.17 40.64
N ASN A 46 2.00 1.24 41.48
CA ASN A 46 3.41 1.25 41.05
C ASN A 46 3.86 -0.06 40.37
N ARG A 47 3.14 -1.17 40.58
CA ARG A 47 3.35 -2.46 39.88
C ARG A 47 2.54 -2.60 38.59
N GLY A 48 1.75 -1.59 38.20
CA GLY A 48 0.92 -1.60 36.99
C GLY A 48 -0.33 -2.49 37.08
N ARG A 49 -0.66 -2.99 38.28
CA ARG A 49 -1.83 -3.85 38.54
C ARG A 49 -3.06 -3.01 38.86
N PHE A 50 -3.49 -2.23 37.88
CA PHE A 50 -4.68 -1.38 37.99
C PHE A 50 -5.98 -2.20 38.06
N ASP A 51 -5.96 -3.42 37.54
CA ASP A 51 -7.12 -4.34 37.51
C ASP A 51 -7.40 -5.01 38.86
N ASP A 52 -6.41 -5.05 39.75
CA ASP A 52 -6.51 -5.63 41.10
C ASP A 52 -6.91 -4.59 42.16
N LEU A 53 -7.17 -3.33 41.77
CA LEU A 53 -7.57 -2.26 42.67
C LEU A 53 -9.04 -2.42 43.03
N THR A 54 -9.32 -2.57 44.32
CA THR A 54 -10.71 -2.56 44.82
C THR A 54 -11.09 -1.16 45.29
N LEU A 55 -12.39 -0.83 45.24
CA LEU A 55 -12.92 0.42 45.80
C LEU A 55 -12.48 0.63 47.26
N LYS A 56 -12.40 -0.47 48.02
CA LYS A 56 -11.97 -0.48 49.43
C LYS A 56 -10.48 -0.14 49.60
N ASP A 57 -9.63 -0.58 48.68
CA ASP A 57 -8.21 -0.21 48.67
C ASP A 57 -8.02 1.28 48.40
N VAL A 58 -8.86 1.86 47.53
CA VAL A 58 -8.82 3.29 47.21
C VAL A 58 -9.43 4.14 48.32
N GLN A 59 -10.50 3.69 48.98
CA GLN A 59 -11.05 4.38 50.17
C GLN A 59 -10.04 4.44 51.34
N ASN A 60 -9.25 3.39 51.55
CA ASN A 60 -8.19 3.38 52.56
C ASN A 60 -7.02 4.31 52.20
N LEU A 61 -6.72 4.44 50.91
CA LEU A 61 -5.74 5.39 50.40
C LEU A 61 -6.26 6.84 50.52
N PHE A 62 -7.55 7.04 50.26
CA PHE A 62 -8.23 8.33 50.34
C PHE A 62 -8.22 8.88 51.77
N SER A 63 -8.44 8.05 52.79
CA SER A 63 -8.39 8.46 54.20
C SER A 63 -6.98 8.78 54.72
N THR A 64 -5.93 8.36 54.00
CA THR A 64 -4.54 8.70 54.32
C THR A 64 -4.02 9.90 53.53
N LEU A 65 -4.64 10.23 52.40
CA LEU A 65 -4.31 11.39 51.57
C LEU A 65 -5.08 12.65 51.98
N ASP A 66 -6.32 12.52 52.48
CA ASP A 66 -7.13 13.61 52.99
C ASP A 66 -6.58 14.11 54.34
N ALA A 67 -5.61 15.03 54.27
CA ALA A 67 -4.98 15.64 55.44
C ALA A 67 -5.91 16.66 56.13
N ASN A 68 -6.94 17.11 55.40
CA ASN A 68 -7.84 18.19 55.77
C ASN A 68 -9.15 17.69 56.40
N GLN A 69 -9.41 16.37 56.33
CA GLN A 69 -10.65 15.69 56.76
C GLN A 69 -11.91 16.29 56.15
N ASN A 70 -11.80 16.81 54.93
CA ASN A 70 -12.89 17.50 54.23
C ASN A 70 -13.75 16.54 53.38
N ASN A 71 -13.47 15.21 53.42
CA ASN A 71 -14.10 14.18 52.61
C ASN A 71 -13.93 14.37 51.08
N GLY A 72 -12.89 15.10 50.64
CA GLY A 72 -12.66 15.43 49.24
C GLY A 72 -11.21 15.82 48.94
N LEU A 73 -10.54 15.15 47.99
CA LEU A 73 -9.15 15.49 47.65
C LEU A 73 -9.08 16.81 46.86
N ASP A 74 -8.22 17.72 47.32
CA ASP A 74 -7.94 18.99 46.65
C ASP A 74 -6.83 18.83 45.58
N PHE A 75 -6.75 19.78 44.63
CA PHE A 75 -5.76 19.73 43.54
C PHE A 75 -4.33 19.61 44.05
N ASP A 76 -3.99 20.31 45.13
CA ASP A 76 -2.66 20.30 45.71
C ASP A 76 -2.32 18.92 46.32
N GLU A 77 -3.27 18.25 46.97
CA GLU A 77 -3.10 16.90 47.53
C GLU A 77 -2.92 15.84 46.43
N ILE A 78 -3.70 15.95 45.35
CA ILE A 78 -3.53 15.09 44.17
C ILE A 78 -2.20 15.37 43.48
N SER A 79 -1.77 16.63 43.42
CA SER A 79 -0.49 17.00 42.81
C SER A 79 0.71 16.42 43.55
N ILE A 80 0.67 16.41 44.89
CA ILE A 80 1.70 15.83 45.75
C ILE A 80 1.71 14.31 45.57
N PHE A 81 0.55 13.67 45.60
CA PHE A 81 0.42 12.23 45.37
C PHE A 81 0.99 11.81 44.00
N MET A 82 0.60 12.49 42.94
CA MET A 82 1.00 12.16 41.57
C MET A 82 2.47 12.49 41.27
N ARG A 83 3.08 13.44 41.98
CA ARG A 83 4.49 13.82 41.78
C ARG A 83 5.47 13.05 42.65
N GLU A 84 5.15 12.87 43.93
CA GLU A 84 6.12 12.41 44.93
C GLU A 84 5.88 10.96 45.39
N VAL A 85 4.63 10.48 45.34
CA VAL A 85 4.25 9.15 45.86
C VAL A 85 4.23 8.08 44.75
N ILE A 86 3.80 8.45 43.55
CA ILE A 86 3.76 7.55 42.39
C ILE A 86 5.13 7.48 41.70
N ASP A 87 5.57 6.26 41.34
CA ASP A 87 6.81 6.02 40.63
C ASP A 87 6.54 5.49 39.20
N PRO A 88 6.92 6.22 38.13
CA PRO A 88 7.59 7.54 38.10
C PRO A 88 6.62 8.73 38.28
N GLY A 89 7.12 9.84 38.84
CA GLY A 89 6.32 11.05 39.08
C GLY A 89 5.76 11.73 37.81
N CYS A 90 4.56 12.31 37.93
CA CYS A 90 3.87 13.04 36.88
C CYS A 90 4.32 14.51 36.76
N THR A 91 4.25 15.07 35.54
CA THR A 91 4.51 16.50 35.28
C THR A 91 3.27 17.34 35.58
N THR A 92 3.43 18.65 35.75
CA THR A 92 2.32 19.57 36.09
C THR A 92 1.18 19.51 35.08
N GLU A 93 1.51 19.49 33.79
CA GLU A 93 0.53 19.48 32.68
C GLU A 93 -0.30 18.18 32.67
N GLU A 94 0.32 17.05 33.01
CA GLU A 94 -0.37 15.74 33.10
C GLU A 94 -1.29 15.67 34.32
N VAL A 95 -0.85 16.22 35.46
CA VAL A 95 -1.67 16.31 36.67
C VAL A 95 -2.90 17.19 36.44
N GLU A 96 -2.73 18.30 35.70
CA GLU A 96 -3.82 19.21 35.33
C GLU A 96 -4.82 18.56 34.37
N PHE A 97 -4.34 17.87 33.33
CA PHE A 97 -5.19 17.10 32.41
C PHE A 97 -5.99 16.01 33.14
N MET A 98 -5.36 15.32 34.09
CA MET A 98 -6.05 14.31 34.89
C MET A 98 -7.04 14.90 35.86
N TRP A 99 -6.72 16.03 36.49
CA TRP A 99 -7.64 16.74 37.37
C TRP A 99 -8.90 17.17 36.62
N GLU A 100 -8.75 17.67 35.39
CA GLU A 100 -9.87 18.01 34.52
C GLU A 100 -10.73 16.78 34.16
N PHE A 101 -10.10 15.62 33.97
CA PHE A 101 -10.80 14.36 33.68
C PHE A 101 -11.48 13.73 34.92
N MET A 102 -10.91 13.90 36.11
CA MET A 102 -11.47 13.40 37.38
C MET A 102 -12.61 14.28 37.93
N LYS A 103 -12.76 15.49 37.40
CA LYS A 103 -13.78 16.44 37.83
C LYS A 103 -15.11 16.20 37.08
N ALA A 104 -16.13 15.72 37.79
CA ALA A 104 -17.51 15.86 37.35
C ALA A 104 -17.95 17.34 37.51
N GLU A 105 -18.76 17.86 36.58
CA GLU A 105 -19.18 19.28 36.49
C GLU A 105 -19.36 19.97 37.87
N ASP A 106 -18.67 21.10 38.05
CA ASP A 106 -18.79 22.08 39.15
C ASP A 106 -18.42 21.70 40.60
N LYS A 107 -17.66 20.63 40.87
CA LYS A 107 -17.14 20.36 42.24
C LYS A 107 -15.69 20.83 42.48
N THR A 108 -15.42 21.47 43.63
CA THR A 108 -14.07 21.92 44.04
C THR A 108 -13.18 20.82 44.62
N SER A 109 -13.74 19.64 44.93
CA SER A 109 -13.03 18.49 45.50
C SER A 109 -13.47 17.17 44.86
N CYS A 110 -12.54 16.22 44.71
CA CYS A 110 -12.81 14.89 44.13
C CYS A 110 -13.22 13.89 45.21
N THR A 111 -14.31 13.14 44.98
CA THR A 111 -14.73 12.04 45.88
C THR A 111 -13.95 10.76 45.63
N ALA A 112 -13.95 9.83 46.59
CA ALA A 112 -13.24 8.55 46.46
C ALA A 112 -13.74 7.68 45.28
N GLU A 113 -15.01 7.81 44.89
CA GLU A 113 -15.60 7.10 43.74
C GLU A 113 -15.18 7.74 42.42
N ASP A 114 -15.16 9.07 42.35
CA ASP A 114 -14.66 9.82 41.19
C ASP A 114 -13.18 9.53 40.98
N PHE A 115 -12.39 9.49 42.06
CA PHE A 115 -10.98 9.14 42.03
C PHE A 115 -10.75 7.69 41.59
N TYR A 116 -11.53 6.73 42.11
CA TYR A 116 -11.47 5.34 41.65
C TYR A 116 -11.83 5.21 40.16
N SER A 117 -12.89 5.89 39.71
CA SER A 117 -13.29 5.87 38.30
C SER A 117 -12.24 6.51 37.39
N GLY A 118 -11.59 7.60 37.82
CA GLY A 118 -10.48 8.23 37.13
C GLY A 118 -9.23 7.34 37.06
N LEU A 119 -8.92 6.61 38.14
CA LEU A 119 -7.79 5.66 38.19
C LEU A 119 -8.01 4.42 37.30
N VAL A 120 -9.25 3.94 37.20
CA VAL A 120 -9.63 2.76 36.40
C VAL A 120 -9.91 3.14 34.93
N ALA A 121 -10.25 4.39 34.66
CA ALA A 121 -10.52 4.89 33.31
C ALA A 121 -9.32 4.75 32.36
N GLY A 122 -9.64 4.55 31.07
CA GLY A 122 -8.68 4.29 30.00
C GLY A 122 -7.53 5.29 29.85
N PRO A 123 -7.73 6.62 29.99
CA PRO A 123 -6.66 7.60 29.76
C PRO A 123 -5.56 7.57 30.83
N PHE A 124 -5.91 7.57 32.13
CA PHE A 124 -4.92 7.52 33.20
C PHE A 124 -4.19 6.19 33.24
N LYS A 125 -4.93 5.09 33.13
CA LYS A 125 -4.38 3.73 33.09
C LYS A 125 -3.39 3.55 31.93
N SER A 126 -3.69 4.10 30.75
CA SER A 126 -2.79 4.03 29.59
C SER A 126 -1.57 4.93 29.75
N LEU A 127 -1.73 6.16 30.23
CA LEU A 127 -0.63 7.09 30.50
C LEU A 127 0.34 6.54 31.55
N MET A 128 -0.19 5.99 32.66
CA MET A 128 0.61 5.39 33.72
C MET A 128 1.33 4.12 33.28
N ARG A 129 0.64 3.23 32.55
CA ARG A 129 1.29 2.05 31.95
C ARG A 129 2.41 2.47 31.01
N GLN A 130 2.21 3.51 30.20
CA GLN A 130 3.25 4.05 29.33
C GLN A 130 4.44 4.59 30.13
N LYS A 131 4.19 5.41 31.16
CA LYS A 131 5.25 5.97 32.02
C LYS A 131 6.01 4.91 32.81
N GLN A 132 5.32 3.93 33.38
CA GLN A 132 5.95 2.81 34.06
C GLN A 132 6.77 1.96 33.11
N LYS A 133 6.30 1.76 31.87
CA LYS A 133 7.07 1.10 30.81
C LYS A 133 8.34 1.88 30.50
N GLU A 134 8.25 3.19 30.28
CA GLU A 134 9.41 4.07 30.06
C GLU A 134 10.38 4.08 31.25
N HIS A 135 9.87 4.09 32.49
CA HIS A 135 10.68 4.05 33.70
C HIS A 135 11.39 2.70 33.87
N ARG A 136 10.69 1.57 33.68
CA ARG A 136 11.32 0.24 33.71
C ARG A 136 12.39 0.10 32.64
N ILE A 137 12.20 0.69 31.45
CA ILE A 137 13.23 0.72 30.39
C ILE A 137 14.44 1.52 30.88
N LYS A 138 14.21 2.70 31.46
CA LYS A 138 15.28 3.57 31.95
C LYS A 138 16.03 2.96 33.13
N GLU A 139 15.34 2.35 34.08
CA GLU A 139 15.93 1.63 35.21
C GLU A 139 16.72 0.40 34.76
N ARG A 140 16.17 -0.43 33.88
CA ARG A 140 16.89 -1.59 33.34
C ARG A 140 18.09 -1.17 32.53
N SER A 141 17.97 -0.14 31.70
CA SER A 141 19.10 0.47 30.99
C SER A 141 20.16 0.97 31.96
N ASN A 142 19.77 1.64 33.06
CA ASN A 142 20.68 2.09 34.11
C ASN A 142 21.30 0.94 34.92
N ARG A 143 20.59 -0.16 35.16
CA ARG A 143 21.14 -1.37 35.80
C ARG A 143 22.11 -2.09 34.86
N ALA A 144 21.80 -2.16 33.57
CA ALA A 144 22.66 -2.72 32.55
C ALA A 144 23.92 -1.88 32.29
N ARG A 145 23.91 -0.59 32.66
CA ARG A 145 25.12 0.27 32.71
C ARG A 145 26.11 -0.13 33.81
N GLY A 146 25.72 -0.99 34.76
CA GLY A 146 26.64 -1.57 35.76
C GLY A 146 27.80 -2.34 35.10
N LEU A 147 28.95 -2.42 35.78
CA LEU A 147 30.24 -2.88 35.23
C LEU A 147 30.08 -4.08 34.28
N ASN A 148 30.30 -3.82 32.98
CA ASN A 148 30.22 -4.73 31.82
C ASN A 148 28.84 -4.82 31.13
N ALA A 149 28.32 -3.68 30.67
CA ALA A 149 27.24 -3.61 29.70
C ALA A 149 27.59 -4.38 28.41
N GLN A 150 26.91 -5.50 28.17
CA GLN A 150 27.13 -6.39 27.02
C GLN A 150 25.86 -6.45 26.18
N VAL A 151 26.00 -6.37 24.86
CA VAL A 151 24.91 -6.52 23.89
C VAL A 151 25.30 -7.56 22.85
N ASP A 152 24.36 -8.35 22.36
CA ASP A 152 24.64 -9.36 21.34
C ASP A 152 25.00 -8.71 19.99
N ARG A 153 25.99 -9.30 19.29
CA ARG A 153 26.46 -8.82 17.98
C ARG A 153 25.36 -8.83 16.92
N GLU A 154 24.47 -9.82 16.93
CA GLU A 154 23.36 -9.91 15.98
C GLU A 154 22.44 -8.69 16.08
N LEU A 155 22.12 -8.27 17.31
CA LEU A 155 21.33 -7.07 17.56
C LEU A 155 22.04 -5.81 17.04
N LEU A 156 23.37 -5.72 17.19
CA LEU A 156 24.18 -4.62 16.65
C LEU A 156 24.04 -4.53 15.12
N VAL A 157 24.28 -5.64 14.41
CA VAL A 157 24.27 -5.69 12.94
C VAL A 157 22.87 -5.38 12.41
N GLU A 158 21.85 -6.07 12.93
CA GLU A 158 20.45 -5.88 12.54
C GLU A 158 20.00 -4.42 12.71
N ARG A 159 20.30 -3.83 13.88
CA ARG A 159 19.85 -2.47 14.19
C ARG A 159 20.66 -1.41 13.48
N MET A 160 21.96 -1.64 13.25
CA MET A 160 22.75 -0.75 12.41
C MET A 160 22.18 -0.70 10.99
N GLY A 161 21.95 -1.85 10.35
CA GLY A 161 21.38 -1.92 9.01
C GLY A 161 20.00 -1.24 8.94
N TRP A 162 19.12 -1.49 9.91
CA TRP A 162 17.82 -0.82 9.99
C TRP A 162 17.97 0.71 10.08
N ARG A 163 18.90 1.20 10.90
CA ARG A 163 19.11 2.64 11.11
C ARG A 163 19.71 3.30 9.87
N VAL A 164 20.70 2.67 9.23
CA VAL A 164 21.33 3.15 8.00
C VAL A 164 20.29 3.29 6.90
N ASN A 165 19.49 2.25 6.65
CA ASN A 165 18.43 2.28 5.63
C ASN A 165 17.38 3.36 5.91
N ARG A 166 17.00 3.56 7.18
CA ARG A 166 16.04 4.61 7.57
C ARG A 166 16.60 6.01 7.37
N ASP A 167 17.82 6.26 7.84
CA ASP A 167 18.46 7.56 7.75
C ASP A 167 18.82 7.91 6.28
N ASP A 168 19.11 6.91 5.43
CA ASP A 168 19.24 7.04 3.98
C ASP A 168 17.90 7.40 3.30
N ALA A 169 16.81 6.70 3.66
CA ALA A 169 15.48 7.02 3.16
C ALA A 169 15.03 8.46 3.51
N PHE A 170 15.42 8.99 4.69
CA PHE A 170 15.17 10.40 5.04
C PHE A 170 16.07 11.37 4.28
N ALA A 171 17.33 11.02 4.03
CA ALA A 171 18.28 11.86 3.30
C ALA A 171 17.87 12.02 1.83
N THR A 172 17.34 10.96 1.23
CA THR A 172 16.94 10.94 -0.19
C THR A 172 15.61 11.64 -0.48
N LEU A 173 14.76 11.88 0.53
CA LEU A 173 13.41 12.43 0.36
C LEU A 173 13.40 13.89 -0.19
N PRO A 174 14.17 14.85 0.34
CA PRO A 174 14.21 16.20 -0.23
C PRO A 174 14.82 16.24 -1.63
N LEU A 175 15.74 15.30 -1.91
CA LEU A 175 16.39 15.19 -3.22
C LEU A 175 15.40 14.64 -4.26
N SER A 176 14.62 13.62 -3.91
CA SER A 176 13.63 13.03 -4.81
C SER A 176 12.45 13.97 -5.08
N THR A 177 12.02 14.77 -4.10
CA THR A 177 11.00 15.82 -4.32
C THR A 177 11.53 16.92 -5.23
N LEU A 178 12.78 17.37 -5.04
CA LEU A 178 13.41 18.35 -5.92
C LEU A 178 13.56 17.81 -7.34
N LEU A 179 13.98 16.55 -7.49
CA LEU A 179 14.07 15.86 -8.78
C LEU A 179 12.70 15.80 -9.47
N LEU A 180 11.62 15.48 -8.74
CA LEU A 180 10.26 15.44 -9.29
C LEU A 180 9.80 16.83 -9.75
N ILE A 181 10.04 17.88 -8.96
CA ILE A 181 9.66 19.26 -9.33
C ILE A 181 10.36 19.67 -10.62
N ILE A 182 11.67 19.42 -10.72
CA ILE A 182 12.45 19.77 -11.91
C ILE A 182 12.04 18.90 -13.10
N PHE A 183 11.78 17.61 -12.89
CA PHE A 183 11.27 16.73 -13.94
C PHE A 183 9.93 17.22 -14.49
N ILE A 184 9.00 17.67 -13.63
CA ILE A 184 7.72 18.26 -14.07
C ILE A 184 7.97 19.54 -14.88
N LEU A 185 8.91 20.40 -14.46
CA LEU A 185 9.27 21.59 -15.22
C LEU A 185 9.85 21.24 -16.60
N LEU A 186 10.73 20.23 -16.69
CA LEU A 186 11.27 19.75 -17.96
C LEU A 186 10.18 19.19 -18.88
N VAL A 187 9.28 18.35 -18.35
CA VAL A 187 8.16 17.80 -19.15
C VAL A 187 7.28 18.93 -19.68
N LYS A 188 7.01 19.97 -18.88
CA LYS A 188 6.17 21.09 -19.30
C LYS A 188 6.86 21.97 -20.34
N GLU A 189 8.11 22.36 -20.09
CA GLU A 189 8.84 23.37 -20.87
C GLU A 189 9.60 22.79 -22.07
N HIS A 190 9.86 21.48 -22.16
CA HIS A 190 10.57 20.88 -23.31
C HIS A 190 9.64 20.12 -24.26
N LEU A 191 8.56 19.50 -23.77
CA LEU A 191 7.67 18.70 -24.64
C LEU A 191 6.53 19.50 -25.25
N PHE A 192 6.16 20.67 -24.69
CA PHE A 192 5.04 21.54 -25.10
C PHE A 192 3.81 20.76 -25.61
N ILE A 193 3.39 19.74 -24.86
CA ILE A 193 2.41 18.74 -25.32
C ILE A 193 1.09 19.40 -25.75
N ASN A 194 0.65 20.44 -25.03
CA ASN A 194 -0.61 21.11 -25.30
C ASN A 194 -0.60 21.83 -26.66
N GLU A 195 0.44 22.63 -26.94
CA GLU A 195 0.52 23.39 -28.20
C GLU A 195 0.66 22.45 -29.40
N ARG A 196 1.47 21.40 -29.25
CA ARG A 196 1.60 20.32 -30.24
C ARG A 196 0.27 19.65 -30.55
N LYS A 197 -0.49 19.28 -29.51
CA LYS A 197 -1.79 18.62 -29.67
C LYS A 197 -2.80 19.56 -30.34
N GLN A 198 -2.84 20.84 -29.95
CA GLN A 198 -3.75 21.81 -30.56
C GLN A 198 -3.43 22.04 -32.04
N ALA A 199 -2.16 22.16 -32.40
CA ALA A 199 -1.73 22.32 -33.79
C ALA A 199 -2.07 21.08 -34.64
N ALA A 200 -1.83 19.88 -34.13
CA ALA A 200 -2.17 18.63 -34.81
C ALA A 200 -3.70 18.46 -34.98
N ASN A 201 -4.47 18.62 -33.88
CA ASN A 201 -5.92 18.51 -33.91
C ASN A 201 -6.58 19.57 -34.81
N GLY A 202 -5.98 20.76 -34.93
CA GLY A 202 -6.46 21.82 -35.81
C GLY A 202 -6.45 21.40 -37.28
N VAL A 203 -5.37 20.79 -37.75
CA VAL A 203 -5.28 20.27 -39.14
C VAL A 203 -6.11 19.00 -39.32
N GLU A 204 -6.12 18.11 -38.33
CA GLU A 204 -6.89 16.86 -38.39
C GLU A 204 -8.40 17.13 -38.47
N SER A 205 -8.92 18.03 -37.62
CA SER A 205 -10.33 18.43 -37.67
C SER A 205 -10.70 19.17 -38.96
N TRP A 206 -9.77 19.98 -39.50
CA TRP A 206 -9.93 20.62 -40.81
C TRP A 206 -10.10 19.58 -41.91
N VAL A 207 -9.21 18.59 -42.01
CA VAL A 207 -9.25 17.54 -43.04
C VAL A 207 -10.50 16.65 -42.90
N HIS A 208 -10.92 16.35 -41.66
CA HIS A 208 -12.14 15.56 -41.44
C HIS A 208 -13.42 16.29 -41.87
N GLY A 209 -13.49 17.60 -41.62
CA GLY A 209 -14.70 18.41 -41.83
C GLY A 209 -14.71 19.27 -43.11
N TYR A 210 -13.65 19.27 -43.91
CA TYR A 210 -13.58 20.13 -45.09
C TYR A 210 -14.56 19.69 -46.19
N GLY A 211 -15.45 20.59 -46.59
CA GLY A 211 -16.39 20.43 -47.71
C GLY A 211 -17.09 21.76 -48.00
N LYS A 212 -17.26 22.12 -49.28
CA LYS A 212 -17.94 23.37 -49.67
C LYS A 212 -19.46 23.34 -49.45
N GLU A 213 -20.04 22.16 -49.33
CA GLU A 213 -21.47 21.93 -49.10
C GLU A 213 -21.66 21.23 -47.75
N LEU A 214 -22.77 21.50 -47.03
CA LEU A 214 -23.12 20.77 -45.80
C LEU A 214 -23.24 19.24 -46.02
N THR A 215 -23.29 18.80 -47.28
CA THR A 215 -23.43 17.41 -47.73
C THR A 215 -22.21 16.87 -48.49
N GLY A 216 -21.13 17.65 -48.61
CA GLY A 216 -19.94 17.27 -49.38
C GLY A 216 -19.28 15.98 -48.85
N PRO A 217 -18.44 15.29 -49.65
CA PRO A 217 -17.86 14.03 -49.22
C PRO A 217 -16.93 14.27 -48.03
N PHE A 218 -17.38 13.87 -46.85
CA PHE A 218 -16.58 13.85 -45.63
C PHE A 218 -15.73 12.58 -45.59
N LEU A 219 -14.53 12.68 -45.01
CA LEU A 219 -13.62 11.53 -44.93
C LEU A 219 -14.27 10.36 -44.17
N GLN A 220 -14.99 10.66 -43.09
CA GLN A 220 -15.75 9.67 -42.32
C GLN A 220 -17.14 9.47 -42.94
N GLY A 221 -17.40 8.26 -43.43
CA GLY A 221 -18.72 7.84 -43.95
C GLY A 221 -18.88 7.86 -45.47
N TYR A 222 -18.05 8.61 -46.21
CA TYR A 222 -18.11 8.64 -47.69
C TYR A 222 -17.13 7.66 -48.35
N VAL A 223 -15.95 7.45 -47.76
CA VAL A 223 -14.92 6.57 -48.33
C VAL A 223 -15.23 5.11 -48.01
N ALA A 224 -16.00 4.47 -48.89
CA ALA A 224 -16.39 3.05 -48.79
C ALA A 224 -15.58 2.13 -49.71
N ASP A 225 -14.97 2.68 -50.76
CA ASP A 225 -14.18 1.96 -51.75
C ASP A 225 -13.04 2.84 -52.30
N VAL A 226 -12.19 2.26 -53.15
CA VAL A 226 -11.08 3.00 -53.78
C VAL A 226 -11.63 4.20 -54.56
N THR A 227 -12.73 4.03 -55.31
CA THR A 227 -13.40 5.11 -56.06
C THR A 227 -13.83 6.26 -55.16
N GLY A 228 -14.46 5.96 -54.02
CA GLY A 228 -14.88 6.95 -53.03
C GLY A 228 -13.71 7.73 -52.44
N MET A 229 -12.54 7.10 -52.27
CA MET A 229 -11.31 7.79 -51.88
C MET A 229 -10.82 8.77 -52.95
N TRP A 230 -10.87 8.39 -54.23
CA TRP A 230 -10.52 9.28 -55.34
C TRP A 230 -11.48 10.45 -55.50
N ASP A 231 -12.78 10.20 -55.33
CA ASP A 231 -13.78 11.25 -55.39
C ASP A 231 -13.61 12.23 -54.22
N TRP A 232 -13.39 11.70 -53.01
CA TRP A 232 -13.03 12.49 -51.84
C TRP A 232 -11.76 13.32 -52.08
N LEU A 233 -10.68 12.72 -52.61
CA LEU A 233 -9.44 13.43 -52.95
C LEU A 233 -9.69 14.59 -53.92
N SER A 234 -10.55 14.39 -54.93
CA SER A 234 -10.82 15.43 -55.94
C SER A 234 -11.71 16.58 -55.44
N GLN A 235 -12.71 16.28 -54.61
CA GLN A 235 -13.75 17.22 -54.17
C GLN A 235 -13.43 17.92 -52.84
N SER A 236 -12.83 17.20 -51.89
CA SER A 236 -12.58 17.67 -50.52
C SER A 236 -11.10 17.63 -50.14
N GLY A 237 -10.38 16.55 -50.47
CA GLY A 237 -8.98 16.33 -50.08
C GLY A 237 -8.00 17.36 -50.66
N LEU A 238 -7.82 17.41 -51.98
CA LEU A 238 -6.92 18.39 -52.62
C LEU A 238 -7.36 19.84 -52.39
N PRO A 239 -8.67 20.19 -52.47
CA PRO A 239 -9.11 21.52 -52.10
C PRO A 239 -8.83 21.89 -50.63
N SER A 240 -8.82 20.94 -49.69
CA SER A 240 -8.46 21.21 -48.30
C SER A 240 -6.99 21.61 -48.11
N VAL A 241 -6.13 21.19 -49.04
CA VAL A 241 -4.68 21.43 -49.04
C VAL A 241 -4.29 22.65 -49.90
N PHE A 242 -4.79 22.74 -51.13
CA PHE A 242 -4.42 23.76 -52.12
C PHE A 242 -5.51 24.83 -52.35
N GLY A 243 -6.58 24.87 -51.54
CA GLY A 243 -7.76 25.70 -51.82
C GLY A 243 -7.60 27.20 -51.60
N ASP A 244 -6.70 27.65 -50.72
CA ASP A 244 -6.47 29.07 -50.42
C ASP A 244 -4.99 29.44 -50.59
N CYS A 245 -4.54 29.43 -51.85
CA CYS A 245 -3.22 29.89 -52.25
C CYS A 245 -3.28 31.34 -52.73
N ARG A 246 -2.60 32.26 -52.01
CA ARG A 246 -2.59 33.69 -52.33
C ARG A 246 -1.16 34.22 -52.36
N THR A 247 -0.91 35.19 -53.23
CA THR A 247 0.31 36.01 -53.17
C THR A 247 0.10 37.10 -52.11
N LEU A 248 0.99 37.14 -51.10
CA LEU A 248 0.94 38.19 -50.09
C LEU A 248 1.43 39.52 -50.69
N ALA A 249 0.82 40.63 -50.30
CA ALA A 249 1.26 41.96 -50.72
C ALA A 249 2.67 42.25 -50.16
N GLY A 250 3.69 42.18 -51.02
CA GLY A 250 5.10 42.46 -50.67
C GLY A 250 6.08 41.30 -50.92
N THR A 251 5.61 40.09 -51.24
CA THR A 251 6.45 38.94 -51.63
C THR A 251 6.04 38.42 -53.01
N PRO A 252 6.98 38.11 -53.93
CA PRO A 252 6.64 37.66 -55.28
C PRO A 252 6.15 36.20 -55.35
N PHE A 253 6.16 35.47 -54.22
CA PHE A 253 5.87 34.05 -54.16
C PHE A 253 4.47 33.78 -53.53
N PRO A 254 3.70 32.83 -54.08
CA PRO A 254 2.41 32.43 -53.53
C PRO A 254 2.57 31.52 -52.30
N LEU A 255 1.66 31.68 -51.34
CA LEU A 255 1.61 30.89 -50.10
C LEU A 255 0.25 30.20 -49.99
N CYS A 256 0.23 28.88 -49.73
CA CYS A 256 -1.00 28.14 -49.50
C CYS A 256 -1.28 28.03 -48.00
N ARG A 257 -2.43 28.58 -47.57
CA ARG A 257 -2.86 28.54 -46.16
C ARG A 257 -3.90 27.44 -45.95
N LEU A 258 -3.71 26.65 -44.90
CA LEU A 258 -4.63 25.61 -44.42
C LEU A 258 -5.14 25.99 -43.02
N ALA A 259 -6.34 25.53 -42.66
CA ALA A 259 -6.90 25.67 -41.31
C ALA A 259 -6.72 27.09 -40.70
N SER A 260 -6.87 28.14 -41.51
CA SER A 260 -6.66 29.58 -41.21
C SER A 260 -5.26 30.04 -40.76
N ARG A 261 -4.44 29.18 -40.15
CA ARG A 261 -3.15 29.54 -39.50
C ARG A 261 -1.98 28.64 -39.89
N HIS A 262 -2.23 27.60 -40.68
CA HIS A 262 -1.21 26.69 -41.16
C HIS A 262 -0.79 27.07 -42.58
N VAL A 263 0.47 26.84 -42.90
CA VAL A 263 1.07 27.10 -44.21
C VAL A 263 1.59 25.78 -44.77
N LEU A 264 1.28 25.47 -46.03
CA LEU A 264 1.81 24.28 -46.69
C LEU A 264 3.31 24.41 -46.96
N ILE A 265 4.04 23.31 -46.82
CA ILE A 265 5.46 23.24 -47.12
C ILE A 265 5.61 22.46 -48.43
N GLY A 266 5.93 23.18 -49.51
CA GLY A 266 6.13 22.58 -50.84
C GLY A 266 4.88 21.92 -51.39
N ASP A 267 4.85 20.59 -51.33
CA ASP A 267 3.94 19.75 -52.09
C ASP A 267 3.31 18.65 -51.20
N ALA A 268 2.26 18.01 -51.71
CA ALA A 268 1.63 16.85 -51.12
C ALA A 268 2.02 15.57 -51.89
N ARG A 269 2.34 14.52 -51.14
CA ARG A 269 2.77 13.22 -51.66
C ARG A 269 1.62 12.22 -51.58
N LEU A 270 1.37 11.52 -52.69
CA LEU A 270 0.45 10.40 -52.74
C LEU A 270 1.27 9.10 -52.69
N ILE A 271 1.00 8.26 -51.71
CA ILE A 271 1.68 6.98 -51.46
C ILE A 271 0.67 5.85 -51.61
N ARG A 272 1.06 4.82 -52.36
CA ARG A 272 0.28 3.61 -52.58
C ARG A 272 1.07 2.39 -52.15
N LYS A 273 0.49 1.55 -51.30
CA LYS A 273 1.01 0.22 -50.98
C LYS A 273 0.13 -0.85 -51.62
N GLN A 274 0.74 -1.71 -52.42
CA GLN A 274 0.07 -2.87 -53.01
C GLN A 274 0.26 -4.12 -52.13
N ARG A 275 -0.60 -5.13 -52.33
CA ARG A 275 -0.49 -6.46 -51.68
C ARG A 275 0.87 -7.13 -51.83
N ASP A 276 1.56 -6.86 -52.93
CA ASP A 276 2.90 -7.41 -53.21
C ASP A 276 4.00 -6.74 -52.36
N GLY A 277 3.64 -5.79 -51.48
CA GLY A 277 4.57 -5.01 -50.67
C GLY A 277 5.29 -3.90 -51.44
N SER A 278 4.94 -3.68 -52.71
CA SER A 278 5.49 -2.60 -53.52
C SER A 278 4.89 -1.26 -53.09
N GLU A 279 5.77 -0.33 -52.72
CA GLU A 279 5.41 1.04 -52.38
C GLU A 279 5.72 1.95 -53.59
N ALA A 280 4.71 2.66 -54.07
CA ALA A 280 4.86 3.69 -55.09
C ALA A 280 4.47 5.03 -54.49
N SER A 281 5.33 6.04 -54.66
CA SER A 281 5.07 7.37 -54.15
C SER A 281 5.26 8.41 -55.24
N LEU A 282 4.39 9.41 -55.28
CA LEU A 282 4.42 10.48 -56.26
C LEU A 282 4.14 11.83 -55.60
N TRP A 283 4.90 12.84 -55.98
CA TRP A 283 4.66 14.25 -55.65
C TRP A 283 3.66 14.86 -56.64
N LEU A 284 2.63 15.54 -56.14
CA LEU A 284 1.50 15.98 -56.99
C LEU A 284 1.83 17.21 -57.84
N LEU A 285 2.62 18.16 -57.33
CA LEU A 285 3.02 19.39 -58.04
C LEU A 285 4.34 19.23 -58.81
N HIS A 286 5.23 18.33 -58.40
CA HIS A 286 6.51 18.06 -59.07
C HIS A 286 6.43 17.00 -60.19
N SER A 287 5.22 16.60 -60.59
CA SER A 287 5.04 15.78 -61.79
C SER A 287 5.20 16.65 -63.04
N GLU A 288 5.79 16.10 -64.10
CA GLU A 288 6.02 16.79 -65.40
C GLU A 288 4.75 17.47 -65.94
N ARG A 289 3.57 16.87 -65.69
CA ARG A 289 2.26 17.40 -66.10
C ARG A 289 1.78 18.55 -65.23
N ALA A 290 2.08 18.51 -63.94
CA ALA A 290 1.76 19.59 -63.03
C ALA A 290 2.69 20.79 -63.25
N GLU A 291 3.99 20.56 -63.49
CA GLU A 291 4.96 21.62 -63.81
C GLU A 291 4.64 22.35 -65.11
N THR A 292 4.24 21.62 -66.16
CA THR A 292 3.79 22.24 -67.42
C THR A 292 2.56 23.11 -67.21
N ARG A 293 1.60 22.67 -66.38
CA ARG A 293 0.41 23.46 -66.03
C ARG A 293 0.73 24.68 -65.16
N LEU A 294 1.69 24.56 -64.25
CA LEU A 294 2.18 25.67 -63.42
C LEU A 294 2.95 26.71 -64.25
N ASN A 295 3.67 26.29 -65.30
CA ASN A 295 4.28 27.21 -66.25
C ASN A 295 3.24 28.04 -67.02
N ASP A 296 2.08 27.46 -67.34
CA ASP A 296 0.97 28.15 -68.01
C ASP A 296 0.19 29.06 -67.04
N THR A 297 -0.06 28.61 -65.81
CA THR A 297 -0.79 29.35 -64.76
C THR A 297 -0.07 29.25 -63.42
N PRO A 298 0.84 30.19 -63.09
CA PRO A 298 1.79 30.07 -61.96
C PRO A 298 1.18 30.22 -60.56
N THR A 299 -0.12 30.52 -60.45
CA THR A 299 -0.80 30.74 -59.17
C THR A 299 -1.87 29.70 -58.84
N ASP A 300 -2.18 28.78 -59.76
CA ASP A 300 -3.27 27.81 -59.59
C ASP A 300 -2.74 26.40 -59.32
N TYR A 301 -2.28 26.19 -58.07
CA TYR A 301 -1.79 24.88 -57.59
C TYR A 301 -2.89 23.82 -57.51
N LEU A 302 -4.14 24.24 -57.27
CA LEU A 302 -5.26 23.31 -57.15
C LEU A 302 -5.58 22.67 -58.50
N ASP A 303 -5.60 23.44 -59.58
CA ASP A 303 -5.84 22.91 -60.92
C ASP A 303 -4.69 21.99 -61.37
N ALA A 304 -3.43 22.38 -61.11
CA ALA A 304 -2.27 21.53 -61.40
C ALA A 304 -2.34 20.17 -60.69
N ALA A 305 -2.64 20.16 -59.38
CA ALA A 305 -2.78 18.91 -58.62
C ALA A 305 -3.98 18.06 -59.10
N LYS A 306 -5.09 18.68 -59.52
CA LYS A 306 -6.27 17.98 -60.06
C LYS A 306 -6.01 17.35 -61.42
N VAL A 307 -5.24 18.02 -62.28
CA VAL A 307 -4.83 17.47 -63.58
C VAL A 307 -4.01 16.20 -63.38
N GLU A 308 -3.06 16.22 -62.45
CA GLU A 308 -2.26 15.03 -62.14
C GLU A 308 -3.10 13.91 -61.51
N LEU A 309 -4.00 14.26 -60.58
CA LEU A 309 -4.94 13.29 -60.00
C LEU A 309 -5.82 12.63 -61.08
N GLY A 310 -6.35 13.40 -62.03
CA GLY A 310 -7.14 12.89 -63.15
C GLY A 310 -6.33 11.99 -64.09
N ALA A 311 -5.06 12.31 -64.29
CA ALA A 311 -4.12 11.46 -65.00
C ALA A 311 -3.91 10.11 -64.29
N LEU A 312 -3.65 10.12 -62.98
CA LEU A 312 -3.49 8.89 -62.19
C LEU A 312 -4.75 8.03 -62.15
N TRP A 313 -5.91 8.69 -62.10
CA TRP A 313 -7.21 8.03 -62.23
C TRP A 313 -7.35 7.32 -63.57
N SER A 314 -7.00 8.01 -64.68
CA SER A 314 -7.04 7.41 -66.02
C SER A 314 -6.07 6.24 -66.21
N GLN A 315 -4.92 6.30 -65.53
CA GLN A 315 -3.88 5.26 -65.55
C GLN A 315 -4.19 4.08 -64.63
N ARG A 316 -5.31 4.12 -63.87
CA ARG A 316 -5.64 3.09 -62.88
C ARG A 316 -4.49 2.88 -61.90
N TRP A 317 -3.98 3.99 -61.38
CA TRP A 317 -2.82 3.97 -60.47
C TRP A 317 -3.17 3.32 -59.13
N ALA A 318 -4.38 3.49 -58.57
CA ALA A 318 -4.84 2.65 -57.47
C ALA A 318 -5.97 1.75 -57.95
N ASN A 319 -5.80 0.44 -57.74
CA ASN A 319 -6.72 -0.62 -58.15
C ASN A 319 -7.19 -1.42 -56.95
N GLU A 320 -8.04 -2.42 -57.18
CA GLU A 320 -8.53 -3.38 -56.18
C GLU A 320 -7.42 -4.16 -55.44
N THR A 321 -6.19 -4.16 -55.98
CA THR A 321 -4.99 -4.77 -55.35
C THR A 321 -4.23 -3.82 -54.41
N THR A 322 -4.75 -2.61 -54.21
CA THR A 322 -4.18 -1.59 -53.32
C THR A 322 -4.67 -1.86 -51.90
N ASP A 323 -3.75 -2.07 -50.97
CA ASP A 323 -4.09 -2.26 -49.57
C ASP A 323 -4.11 -0.92 -48.83
N GLU A 324 -3.29 0.04 -49.25
CA GLU A 324 -3.24 1.35 -48.62
C GLU A 324 -3.05 2.47 -49.64
N LEU A 325 -3.91 3.48 -49.56
CA LEU A 325 -3.75 4.75 -50.26
C LEU A 325 -3.62 5.88 -49.25
N GLN A 326 -2.51 6.61 -49.32
CA GLN A 326 -2.14 7.63 -48.34
C GLN A 326 -1.82 8.96 -49.01
N LEU A 327 -2.44 10.05 -48.53
CA LEU A 327 -2.06 11.42 -48.83
C LEU A 327 -1.25 11.97 -47.65
N LYS A 328 -0.03 12.41 -47.92
CA LYS A 328 0.90 12.91 -46.91
C LYS A 328 1.36 14.31 -47.28
N PHE A 329 1.31 15.24 -46.32
CA PHE A 329 1.77 16.61 -46.52
C PHE A 329 2.23 17.22 -45.20
N SER A 330 3.13 18.20 -45.30
CA SER A 330 3.73 18.90 -44.16
C SER A 330 3.26 20.34 -44.13
N THR A 331 2.90 20.83 -42.95
CA THR A 331 2.47 22.22 -42.75
C THR A 331 3.22 22.87 -41.60
N TRP A 332 3.24 24.20 -41.58
CA TRP A 332 3.80 25.01 -40.52
C TRP A 332 2.74 25.86 -39.83
N CYS A 333 2.72 25.86 -38.50
CA CYS A 333 1.86 26.75 -37.73
C CYS A 333 2.64 27.98 -37.26
N HIS A 334 2.26 29.17 -37.74
CA HIS A 334 2.96 30.42 -37.44
C HIS A 334 2.92 30.80 -35.95
N GLN A 335 1.80 30.59 -35.26
CA GLN A 335 1.64 31.04 -33.87
C GLN A 335 2.43 30.21 -32.85
N SER A 336 2.47 28.89 -33.04
CA SER A 336 3.16 27.97 -32.11
C SER A 336 4.59 27.65 -32.55
N GLY A 337 4.96 27.93 -33.80
CA GLY A 337 6.29 27.60 -34.31
C GLY A 337 6.52 26.09 -34.46
N VAL A 338 5.48 25.35 -34.84
CA VAL A 338 5.46 23.89 -34.89
C VAL A 338 5.15 23.40 -36.30
N PHE A 339 5.91 22.41 -36.77
CA PHE A 339 5.64 21.67 -38.00
C PHE A 339 4.59 20.58 -37.74
N VAL A 340 3.65 20.38 -38.65
CA VAL A 340 2.62 19.35 -38.56
C VAL A 340 2.67 18.49 -39.81
N ILE A 341 3.03 17.23 -39.66
CA ILE A 341 2.93 16.21 -40.71
C ILE A 341 1.54 15.58 -40.60
N THR A 342 0.75 15.72 -41.66
CA THR A 342 -0.57 15.12 -41.75
C THR A 342 -0.56 13.98 -42.75
N GLN A 343 -1.10 12.84 -42.31
CA GLN A 343 -1.22 11.62 -43.08
C GLN A 343 -2.68 11.21 -43.12
N VAL A 344 -3.28 11.23 -44.30
CA VAL A 344 -4.63 10.71 -44.54
C VAL A 344 -4.49 9.38 -45.24
N ARG A 345 -4.76 8.28 -44.53
CA ARG A 345 -4.65 6.93 -45.06
C ARG A 345 -6.01 6.26 -45.13
N ALA A 346 -6.30 5.62 -46.26
CA ALA A 346 -7.40 4.69 -46.42
C ALA A 346 -6.80 3.29 -46.52
N ILE A 347 -7.07 2.46 -45.50
CA ILE A 347 -6.67 1.05 -45.48
C ILE A 347 -7.84 0.24 -46.04
N PHE A 348 -7.57 -0.51 -47.10
CA PHE A 348 -8.49 -1.43 -47.75
C PHE A 348 -8.14 -2.85 -47.31
N ASP A 349 -8.94 -3.40 -46.40
CA ASP A 349 -8.72 -4.76 -45.92
C ASP A 349 -8.94 -5.77 -47.05
N ALA A 350 -8.28 -6.93 -46.97
CA ALA A 350 -8.49 -8.05 -47.90
C ALA A 350 -9.96 -8.53 -47.92
N TYR A 351 -10.72 -8.23 -46.87
CA TYR A 351 -12.14 -8.54 -46.71
C TYR A 351 -13.09 -7.44 -47.24
N GLY A 352 -12.54 -6.35 -47.82
CA GLY A 352 -13.31 -5.26 -48.42
C GLY A 352 -13.79 -4.18 -47.44
N GLN A 353 -13.37 -4.24 -46.17
CA GLN A 353 -13.62 -3.16 -45.21
C GLN A 353 -12.64 -2.01 -45.44
N VAL A 354 -13.15 -0.77 -45.46
CA VAL A 354 -12.32 0.43 -45.59
C VAL A 354 -12.32 1.21 -44.30
N SER A 355 -11.12 1.50 -43.79
CA SER A 355 -10.93 2.32 -42.60
C SER A 355 -10.15 3.59 -42.95
N PRO A 356 -10.85 4.70 -43.26
CA PRO A 356 -10.20 5.98 -43.50
C PRO A 356 -9.78 6.60 -42.15
N MET A 357 -8.52 6.99 -42.05
CA MET A 357 -7.94 7.60 -40.86
C MET A 357 -7.09 8.81 -41.27
N ALA A 358 -7.36 9.97 -40.68
CA ALA A 358 -6.44 11.09 -40.71
C ALA A 358 -5.66 11.11 -39.40
N SER A 359 -4.34 11.21 -39.48
CA SER A 359 -3.48 11.35 -38.32
C SER A 359 -2.54 12.51 -38.56
N SER A 360 -2.49 13.45 -37.61
CA SER A 360 -1.55 14.56 -37.66
C SER A 360 -0.56 14.44 -36.52
N THR A 361 0.73 14.53 -36.84
CA THR A 361 1.82 14.53 -35.86
C THR A 361 2.54 15.87 -35.92
N SER A 362 2.80 16.46 -34.77
CA SER A 362 3.41 17.78 -34.68
C SER A 362 4.81 17.72 -34.06
N VAL A 363 5.72 18.53 -34.61
CA VAL A 363 7.16 18.53 -34.33
C VAL A 363 7.62 19.96 -34.06
N ILE A 364 8.32 20.14 -32.94
CA ILE A 364 8.91 21.42 -32.56
C ILE A 364 10.34 21.47 -33.09
N VAL A 365 10.76 22.62 -33.59
CA VAL A 365 12.11 22.82 -34.16
C VAL A 365 12.93 23.84 -33.38
N THR A 366 12.30 24.63 -32.50
CA THR A 366 12.98 25.55 -31.59
C THR A 366 13.07 24.93 -30.18
N PRO A 367 14.16 24.22 -29.83
CA PRO A 367 14.26 23.50 -28.56
C PRO A 367 14.30 24.43 -27.32
N TYR A 368 14.82 25.65 -27.48
CA TYR A 368 15.03 26.59 -26.37
C TYR A 368 14.48 27.99 -26.70
N PRO A 369 13.17 28.25 -26.47
CA PRO A 369 12.61 29.58 -26.68
C PRO A 369 13.14 30.61 -25.68
N GLN A 370 13.54 30.20 -24.47
CA GLN A 370 14.07 31.08 -23.43
C GLN A 370 15.40 30.56 -22.86
N GLN A 371 16.32 31.47 -22.55
CA GLN A 371 17.70 31.11 -22.14
C GLN A 371 17.80 30.47 -20.74
N TRP A 372 16.83 30.67 -19.85
CA TRP A 372 16.88 30.09 -18.50
C TRP A 372 16.64 28.57 -18.49
N LEU A 373 16.08 27.98 -19.56
CA LEU A 373 15.87 26.54 -19.68
C LEU A 373 17.19 25.76 -19.61
N PHE A 374 18.29 26.32 -20.11
CA PHE A 374 19.64 25.73 -19.95
C PHE A 374 20.02 25.55 -18.47
N GLY A 375 19.57 26.45 -17.61
CA GLY A 375 19.78 26.35 -16.17
C GLY A 375 19.01 25.17 -15.56
N VAL A 376 17.77 24.93 -16.00
CA VAL A 376 16.95 23.79 -15.54
C VAL A 376 17.60 22.47 -15.94
N ASP A 377 18.09 22.37 -17.18
CA ASP A 377 18.78 21.18 -17.68
C ASP A 377 20.06 20.90 -16.90
N ALA A 378 20.85 21.94 -16.62
CA ALA A 378 22.06 21.81 -15.81
C ALA A 378 21.75 21.33 -14.39
N VAL A 379 20.70 21.86 -13.75
CA VAL A 379 20.30 21.42 -12.41
C VAL A 379 19.82 19.96 -12.46
N TYR A 380 19.04 19.56 -13.47
CA TYR A 380 18.61 18.17 -13.63
C TYR A 380 19.79 17.21 -13.77
N ILE A 381 20.79 17.56 -14.59
CA ILE A 381 22.01 16.77 -14.75
C ILE A 381 22.76 16.65 -13.41
N ILE A 382 22.91 17.75 -12.66
CA ILE A 382 23.57 17.73 -11.34
C ILE A 382 22.80 16.81 -10.37
N LEU A 383 21.47 16.87 -10.35
CA LEU A 383 20.64 16.03 -9.51
C LEU A 383 20.64 14.56 -9.90
N LEU A 384 21.03 14.24 -11.14
CA LEU A 384 21.22 12.86 -11.59
C LEU A 384 22.64 12.36 -11.32
N LEU A 385 23.66 13.21 -11.46
CA LEU A 385 25.06 12.88 -11.18
C LEU A 385 25.30 12.64 -9.69
N TYR A 386 24.61 13.35 -8.80
CA TYR A 386 24.73 13.16 -7.35
C TYR A 386 24.40 11.70 -6.92
N PRO A 387 23.20 11.14 -7.16
CA PRO A 387 22.91 9.75 -6.81
C PRO A 387 23.74 8.76 -7.61
N LEU A 388 24.08 9.04 -8.89
CA LEU A 388 24.99 8.20 -9.67
C LEU A 388 26.34 8.02 -8.96
N TYR A 389 26.91 9.10 -8.41
CA TYR A 389 28.17 9.03 -7.68
C TYR A 389 28.08 8.17 -6.41
N PHE A 390 27.01 8.32 -5.62
CA PHE A 390 26.83 7.52 -4.40
C PHE A 390 26.60 6.04 -4.72
N GLU A 391 25.71 5.71 -5.66
CA GLU A 391 25.45 4.31 -6.03
C GLU A 391 26.68 3.64 -6.65
N LEU A 392 27.44 4.35 -7.50
CA LEU A 392 28.71 3.83 -8.03
C LEU A 392 29.73 3.60 -6.92
N LYS A 393 29.83 4.53 -5.96
CA LYS A 393 30.73 4.38 -4.81
C LYS A 393 30.34 3.17 -3.98
N ASP A 394 29.05 3.00 -3.68
CA ASP A 394 28.55 1.91 -2.85
C ASP A 394 28.75 0.56 -3.56
N MET A 395 28.49 0.48 -4.86
CA MET A 395 28.79 -0.70 -5.67
C MET A 395 30.29 -1.06 -5.66
N VAL A 396 31.17 -0.06 -5.79
CA VAL A 396 32.64 -0.28 -5.75
C VAL A 396 33.10 -0.74 -4.37
N VAL A 397 32.57 -0.15 -3.29
CA VAL A 397 32.89 -0.56 -1.92
C VAL A 397 32.43 -1.99 -1.65
N SER A 398 31.22 -2.36 -2.06
CA SER A 398 30.71 -3.74 -1.95
C SER A 398 31.58 -4.74 -2.73
N CYS A 399 32.05 -4.37 -3.93
CA CYS A 399 32.97 -5.20 -4.71
C CYS A 399 34.35 -5.36 -4.05
N GLN A 400 34.83 -4.35 -3.32
CA GLN A 400 36.12 -4.40 -2.62
C GLN A 400 36.09 -5.28 -1.37
N MET A 401 34.97 -5.32 -0.64
CA MET A 401 34.83 -6.08 0.61
C MET A 401 34.58 -7.57 0.35
N SER A 402 33.64 -7.92 -0.53
CA SER A 402 33.24 -9.33 -0.76
C SER A 402 33.93 -9.98 -1.99
N GLY A 403 34.51 -9.17 -2.88
CA GLY A 403 35.05 -9.60 -4.18
C GLY A 403 34.09 -9.32 -5.34
N CYS A 404 34.58 -9.30 -6.59
CA CYS A 404 33.80 -8.79 -7.74
C CYS A 404 32.50 -9.56 -8.06
N TYR A 405 32.45 -10.88 -7.82
CA TYR A 405 31.26 -11.68 -8.15
C TYR A 405 30.25 -11.72 -6.99
N GLU A 406 30.68 -12.12 -5.79
CA GLU A 406 29.83 -12.19 -4.60
C GLU A 406 29.36 -10.80 -4.14
N GLY A 407 30.23 -9.79 -4.17
CA GLY A 407 29.84 -8.42 -3.83
C GLY A 407 28.88 -7.77 -4.82
N PHE A 408 28.92 -8.20 -6.10
CA PHE A 408 27.95 -7.74 -7.09
C PHE A 408 26.58 -8.37 -6.84
N THR A 409 26.50 -9.66 -6.54
CA THR A 409 25.23 -10.33 -6.25
C THR A 409 24.59 -9.84 -4.95
N ASP A 410 25.39 -9.56 -3.92
CA ASP A 410 24.90 -9.06 -2.63
C ASP A 410 24.39 -7.62 -2.70
N TYR A 411 24.94 -6.81 -3.61
CA TYR A 411 24.50 -5.43 -3.81
C TYR A 411 23.12 -5.31 -4.49
N TRP A 412 22.70 -6.31 -5.27
CA TRP A 412 21.42 -6.27 -5.98
C TRP A 412 20.22 -6.50 -5.05
N GLY A 413 19.79 -5.43 -4.38
CA GLY A 413 18.50 -5.34 -3.70
C GLY A 413 17.41 -4.71 -4.59
N LEU A 414 16.13 -4.94 -4.25
CA LEU A 414 14.99 -4.38 -4.97
C LEU A 414 15.06 -2.84 -5.08
N TRP A 415 15.51 -2.17 -4.01
CA TRP A 415 15.62 -0.71 -3.96
C TRP A 415 16.80 -0.18 -4.76
N ASN A 416 17.95 -0.87 -4.73
CA ASN A 416 19.10 -0.51 -5.55
C ASN A 416 18.77 -0.66 -7.04
N GLY A 417 17.97 -1.67 -7.41
CA GLY A 417 17.43 -1.81 -8.76
C GLY A 417 16.57 -0.62 -9.20
N VAL A 418 15.71 -0.09 -8.30
CA VAL A 418 14.92 1.11 -8.57
C VAL A 418 15.80 2.35 -8.75
N ASP A 419 16.88 2.49 -7.98
CA ASP A 419 17.82 3.60 -8.11
C ASP A 419 18.60 3.55 -9.43
N TRP A 420 19.09 2.38 -9.83
CA TRP A 420 19.74 2.18 -11.12
C TRP A 420 18.79 2.37 -12.31
N LEU A 421 17.53 1.92 -12.17
CA LEU A 421 16.51 2.18 -13.19
C LEU A 421 16.29 3.69 -13.35
N ASN A 422 16.19 4.45 -12.26
CA ASN A 422 15.99 5.89 -12.31
C ASN A 422 17.19 6.61 -12.95
N ILE A 423 18.42 6.22 -12.59
CA ILE A 423 19.65 6.76 -13.17
C ILE A 423 19.74 6.42 -14.65
N GLY A 424 19.52 5.16 -15.03
CA GLY A 424 19.59 4.69 -16.41
C GLY A 424 18.55 5.35 -17.30
N MET A 425 17.31 5.46 -16.83
CA MET A 425 16.23 6.12 -17.57
C MET A 425 16.48 7.62 -17.71
N GLY A 426 16.98 8.30 -16.68
CA GLY A 426 17.33 9.71 -16.78
C GLY A 426 18.50 9.98 -17.73
N LEU A 427 19.55 9.14 -17.72
CA LEU A 427 20.64 9.20 -18.71
C LEU A 427 20.14 8.96 -20.14
N THR A 428 19.21 8.02 -20.30
CA THR A 428 18.57 7.74 -21.59
C THR A 428 17.74 8.93 -22.05
N SER A 429 16.98 9.57 -21.17
CA SER A 429 16.23 10.81 -21.48
C SER A 429 17.15 11.95 -21.92
N ILE A 430 18.27 12.17 -21.22
CA ILE A 430 19.27 13.19 -21.59
C ILE A 430 19.86 12.88 -22.97
N SER A 431 20.23 11.63 -23.21
CA SER A 431 20.82 11.19 -24.48
C SER A 431 19.84 11.39 -25.64
N LEU A 432 18.58 10.94 -25.48
CA LEU A 432 17.53 11.13 -26.48
C LEU A 432 17.24 12.62 -26.72
N TRP A 433 17.23 13.45 -25.68
CA TRP A 433 17.06 14.89 -25.84
C TRP A 433 18.21 15.53 -26.63
N LEU A 434 19.47 15.16 -26.33
CA LEU A 434 20.63 15.63 -27.08
C LEU A 434 20.54 15.23 -28.56
N PHE A 435 20.16 13.98 -28.85
CA PHE A 435 19.93 13.54 -30.23
C PHE A 435 18.79 14.30 -30.91
N SER A 436 17.69 14.58 -30.20
CA SER A 436 16.60 15.42 -30.71
C SER A 436 17.06 16.84 -31.02
N CYS A 437 17.86 17.48 -30.15
CA CYS A 437 18.44 18.79 -30.41
C CYS A 437 19.38 18.79 -31.63
N MET A 438 20.20 17.74 -31.80
CA MET A 438 21.06 17.61 -32.98
C MET A 438 20.23 17.43 -34.26
N ALA A 439 19.17 16.62 -34.22
CA ALA A 439 18.27 16.42 -35.35
C ALA A 439 17.52 17.71 -35.74
N MET A 440 17.08 18.52 -34.77
CA MET A 440 16.46 19.83 -35.04
C MET A 440 17.42 20.84 -35.68
N GLN A 441 18.73 20.71 -35.45
CA GLN A 441 19.75 21.56 -36.07
C GLN A 441 20.14 21.12 -37.48
N ALA A 442 19.46 20.12 -38.05
CA ALA A 442 19.69 19.70 -39.42
C ALA A 442 19.57 20.89 -40.40
N PRO A 443 20.48 21.00 -41.38
CA PRO A 443 20.55 22.16 -42.27
C PRO A 443 19.30 22.32 -43.13
N SER A 444 18.64 21.22 -43.52
CA SER A 444 17.37 21.15 -44.25
C SER A 444 16.23 21.86 -43.51
N VAL A 445 16.00 21.52 -42.25
CA VAL A 445 14.94 22.10 -41.43
C VAL A 445 15.27 23.55 -41.04
N ARG A 446 16.55 23.82 -40.72
CA ARG A 446 16.99 25.19 -40.40
C ARG A 446 16.90 26.12 -41.60
N ALA A 447 17.14 25.65 -42.82
CA ALA A 447 17.02 26.45 -44.03
C ALA A 447 15.58 26.92 -44.30
N LEU A 448 14.57 26.25 -43.75
CA LEU A 448 13.17 26.65 -43.87
C LEU A 448 12.76 27.78 -42.91
N LEU A 449 13.52 27.95 -41.82
CA LEU A 449 13.22 28.92 -40.78
C LEU A 449 13.95 30.23 -41.04
N ASP A 450 13.19 31.29 -41.30
CA ASP A 450 13.70 32.65 -41.42
C ASP A 450 13.01 33.56 -40.40
N ALA A 451 13.80 34.03 -39.41
CA ALA A 451 13.30 34.88 -38.33
C ALA A 451 12.97 36.31 -38.79
N GLU A 452 13.46 36.74 -39.96
CA GLU A 452 13.20 38.07 -40.52
C GLU A 452 11.93 38.11 -41.39
N ALA A 453 11.39 36.94 -41.78
CA ALA A 453 10.19 36.84 -42.57
C ALA A 453 8.90 37.03 -41.73
N PRO A 454 7.85 37.70 -42.26
CA PRO A 454 6.63 38.01 -41.51
C PRO A 454 5.86 36.78 -41.00
N ASP A 455 5.95 35.65 -41.71
CA ASP A 455 5.32 34.37 -41.32
C ASP A 455 6.35 33.39 -40.67
N GLY A 456 7.59 33.83 -40.42
CA GLY A 456 8.67 33.03 -39.80
C GLY A 456 9.29 31.95 -40.70
N ILE A 457 9.01 32.02 -42.00
CA ILE A 457 9.39 31.04 -43.02
C ILE A 457 9.91 31.74 -44.28
N VAL A 458 10.85 31.09 -44.97
CA VAL A 458 11.39 31.56 -46.25
C VAL A 458 10.27 31.77 -47.29
N PRO A 459 10.22 32.94 -47.96
CA PRO A 459 9.11 33.29 -48.86
C PRO A 459 8.97 32.40 -50.10
N GLY A 460 9.89 31.47 -50.40
CA GLY A 460 9.84 30.55 -51.55
C GLY A 460 9.42 29.11 -51.23
N ILE A 461 8.70 28.86 -50.12
CA ILE A 461 8.49 27.49 -49.62
C ILE A 461 7.69 26.54 -50.55
N MET A 462 6.95 27.07 -51.51
CA MET A 462 6.19 26.28 -52.49
C MET A 462 7.02 25.89 -53.73
N ALA A 463 8.24 26.43 -53.87
CA ALA A 463 9.13 26.21 -55.02
C ALA A 463 10.42 25.46 -54.64
N LEU A 464 10.41 24.71 -53.54
CA LEU A 464 11.52 23.83 -53.17
C LEU A 464 11.67 22.71 -54.20
N ASP A 465 12.89 22.25 -54.42
CA ASP A 465 13.12 21.06 -55.26
C ASP A 465 12.60 19.79 -54.56
N SER A 466 12.23 18.81 -55.37
CA SER A 466 11.78 17.48 -54.94
C SER A 466 12.78 16.79 -54.01
N SER A 467 14.09 16.98 -54.24
CA SER A 467 15.16 16.42 -53.42
C SER A 467 15.24 17.05 -52.02
N ASP A 468 15.09 18.38 -51.94
CA ASP A 468 15.07 19.13 -50.68
C ASP A 468 13.81 18.79 -49.86
N LEU A 469 12.66 18.62 -50.52
CA LEU A 469 11.41 18.22 -49.86
C LEU A 469 11.48 16.82 -49.27
N GLU A 470 12.06 15.86 -50.00
CA GLU A 470 12.25 14.50 -49.49
C GLU A 470 13.20 14.48 -48.28
N GLN A 471 14.25 15.31 -48.30
CA GLN A 471 15.16 15.44 -47.16
C GLN A 471 14.49 16.07 -45.95
N VAL A 472 13.71 17.15 -46.13
CA VAL A 472 12.93 17.78 -45.04
C VAL A 472 11.93 16.81 -44.44
N GLU A 473 11.20 16.07 -45.28
CA GLU A 473 10.23 15.06 -44.84
C GLU A 473 10.92 13.97 -44.00
N ALA A 474 12.04 13.44 -44.48
CA ALA A 474 12.82 12.42 -43.78
C ALA A 474 13.36 12.93 -42.43
N ASP A 475 13.86 14.16 -42.38
CA ASP A 475 14.38 14.76 -41.14
C ASP A 475 13.26 15.02 -40.12
N LEU A 476 12.09 15.49 -40.55
CA LEU A 476 10.93 15.66 -39.66
C LEU A 476 10.39 14.32 -39.13
N GLU A 477 10.38 13.28 -39.96
CA GLU A 477 10.02 11.92 -39.52
C GLU A 477 11.02 11.36 -38.51
N TRP A 478 12.32 11.58 -38.74
CA TRP A 478 13.36 11.18 -37.81
C TRP A 478 13.21 11.89 -36.47
N ILE A 479 12.91 13.20 -36.47
CA ILE A 479 12.62 13.95 -35.25
C ILE A 479 11.37 13.39 -34.54
N ASN A 480 10.30 13.07 -35.27
CA ASN A 480 9.09 12.50 -34.69
C ASN A 480 9.35 11.12 -34.05
N PHE A 481 10.15 10.28 -34.70
CA PHE A 481 10.62 9.01 -34.16
C PHE A 481 11.37 9.23 -32.85
N LEU A 482 12.38 10.11 -32.82
CA LEU A 482 13.12 10.44 -31.60
C LEU A 482 12.19 10.95 -30.48
N TYR A 483 11.20 11.79 -30.79
CA TYR A 483 10.21 12.25 -29.83
C TYR A 483 9.33 11.13 -29.28
N PHE A 484 8.96 10.14 -30.10
CA PHE A 484 8.21 8.98 -29.63
C PHE A 484 9.01 8.21 -28.57
N TYR A 485 10.29 7.91 -28.82
CA TYR A 485 11.16 7.26 -27.83
C TYR A 485 11.39 8.15 -26.61
N LEU A 486 11.54 9.46 -26.80
CA LEU A 486 11.67 10.41 -25.69
C LEU A 486 10.42 10.37 -24.79
N HIS A 487 9.21 10.37 -25.36
CA HIS A 487 7.97 10.27 -24.59
C HIS A 487 7.88 8.96 -23.81
N CYS A 488 8.18 7.82 -24.45
CA CYS A 488 8.20 6.53 -23.77
C CYS A 488 9.25 6.52 -22.64
N ALA A 489 10.46 7.01 -22.91
CA ALA A 489 11.53 7.07 -21.94
C ALA A 489 11.18 7.99 -20.75
N MET A 490 10.61 9.17 -21.00
CA MET A 490 10.18 10.09 -19.95
C MET A 490 8.99 9.54 -19.16
N GLY A 491 8.05 8.83 -19.81
CA GLY A 491 6.95 8.15 -19.11
C GLY A 491 7.47 7.10 -18.12
N ILE A 492 8.38 6.24 -18.58
CA ILE A 492 9.03 5.23 -17.72
C ILE A 492 9.89 5.89 -16.64
N ASN A 493 10.60 6.98 -16.96
CA ASN A 493 11.36 7.77 -15.99
C ASN A 493 10.44 8.34 -14.90
N GLY A 494 9.27 8.87 -15.27
CA GLY A 494 8.24 9.31 -14.32
C GLY A 494 7.78 8.21 -13.38
N ILE A 495 7.52 7.00 -13.90
CA ILE A 495 7.21 5.82 -13.07
C ILE A 495 8.38 5.47 -12.14
N SER A 496 9.62 5.56 -12.63
CA SER A 496 10.82 5.30 -11.83
C SER A 496 11.01 6.31 -10.70
N ILE A 497 10.72 7.59 -10.93
CA ILE A 497 10.76 8.63 -9.88
C ILE A 497 9.71 8.34 -8.80
N VAL A 498 8.50 7.91 -9.20
CA VAL A 498 7.45 7.49 -8.26
C VAL A 498 7.88 6.25 -7.47
N ALA A 499 8.49 5.25 -8.12
CA ALA A 499 9.06 4.08 -7.45
C ALA A 499 10.13 4.47 -6.42
N LYS A 500 11.00 5.43 -6.75
CA LYS A 500 12.00 5.99 -5.83
C LYS A 500 11.35 6.72 -4.64
N PHE A 501 10.18 7.33 -4.83
CA PHE A 501 9.43 7.95 -3.75
C PHE A 501 8.91 6.91 -2.73
N PHE A 502 8.57 5.69 -3.17
CA PHE A 502 8.23 4.59 -2.26
C PHE A 502 9.43 4.14 -1.39
N LYS A 503 10.67 4.23 -1.89
CA LYS A 503 11.88 4.01 -1.06
C LYS A 503 11.93 5.03 0.08
N ALA A 504 11.70 6.30 -0.23
CA ALA A 504 11.69 7.38 0.76
C ALA A 504 10.57 7.22 1.82
N PHE A 505 9.46 6.59 1.47
CA PHE A 505 8.36 6.29 2.39
C PHE A 505 8.69 5.23 3.44
N GLN A 506 9.69 4.38 3.22
CA GLN A 506 10.15 3.42 4.23
C GLN A 506 10.71 4.06 5.49
N ALA A 507 11.07 5.34 5.40
CA ALA A 507 11.54 6.13 6.52
C ALA A 507 10.51 6.23 7.66
N ASN A 508 9.21 6.19 7.33
CA ASN A 508 8.11 6.24 8.30
C ASN A 508 7.52 4.84 8.53
N PRO A 509 7.50 4.33 9.78
CA PRO A 509 6.88 3.03 10.12
C PRO A 509 5.44 2.86 9.61
N ARG A 510 4.63 3.93 9.59
CA ARG A 510 3.23 3.85 9.12
C ARG A 510 3.09 3.71 7.60
N LEU A 511 3.99 4.33 6.83
CA LEU A 511 3.97 4.24 5.37
C LEU A 511 4.69 2.96 4.90
N ARG A 512 5.76 2.58 5.61
CA ARG A 512 6.44 1.30 5.45
C ARG A 512 5.50 0.12 5.65
N LEU A 513 4.50 0.24 6.53
CA LEU A 513 3.47 -0.79 6.72
C LEU A 513 2.87 -1.22 5.38
N VAL A 514 2.46 -0.28 4.53
CA VAL A 514 1.85 -0.60 3.23
C VAL A 514 2.85 -1.31 2.31
N THR A 515 4.08 -0.84 2.22
CA THR A 515 5.10 -1.49 1.37
C THR A 515 5.45 -2.89 1.86
N ASP A 516 5.61 -3.07 3.18
CA ASP A 516 5.94 -4.35 3.78
C ASP A 516 4.77 -5.34 3.63
N THR A 517 3.51 -4.87 3.69
CA THR A 517 2.35 -5.73 3.42
C THR A 517 2.33 -6.24 2.00
N LEU A 518 2.61 -5.38 1.02
CA LEU A 518 2.68 -5.80 -0.39
C LEU A 518 3.84 -6.76 -0.65
N VAL A 519 5.02 -6.52 -0.05
CA VAL A 519 6.19 -7.40 -0.22
C VAL A 519 5.96 -8.75 0.43
N ARG A 520 5.40 -8.81 1.64
CA ARG A 520 5.08 -10.08 2.31
C ARG A 520 3.96 -10.83 1.60
N ALA A 521 2.92 -10.14 1.14
CA ALA A 521 1.82 -10.73 0.38
C ALA A 521 2.20 -11.08 -1.07
N ALA A 522 3.33 -10.59 -1.60
CA ALA A 522 3.68 -10.73 -3.01
C ALA A 522 3.73 -12.19 -3.48
N MET A 523 4.23 -13.10 -2.63
CA MET A 523 4.29 -14.53 -2.97
C MET A 523 2.88 -15.14 -3.08
N ASP A 524 2.00 -14.85 -2.12
CA ASP A 524 0.62 -15.37 -2.14
C ASP A 524 -0.18 -14.75 -3.28
N ILE A 525 -0.01 -13.45 -3.53
CA ILE A 525 -0.58 -12.75 -4.69
C ILE A 525 -0.07 -13.37 -5.98
N ALA A 526 1.20 -13.75 -6.10
CA ALA A 526 1.74 -14.38 -7.30
C ALA A 526 1.11 -15.76 -7.57
N HIS A 527 0.97 -16.59 -6.53
CA HIS A 527 0.28 -17.88 -6.66
C HIS A 527 -1.20 -17.70 -7.05
N PHE A 528 -1.90 -16.77 -6.40
CA PHE A 528 -3.28 -16.42 -6.74
C PHE A 528 -3.39 -15.88 -8.18
N SER A 529 -2.44 -15.04 -8.62
CA SER A 529 -2.42 -14.44 -9.95
C SER A 529 -2.34 -15.47 -11.07
N ILE A 530 -1.68 -16.61 -10.84
CA ILE A 530 -1.66 -17.72 -11.81
C ILE A 530 -3.07 -18.27 -12.02
N VAL A 531 -3.81 -18.51 -10.95
CA VAL A 531 -5.20 -19.01 -11.02
C VAL A 531 -6.13 -17.94 -11.60
N PHE A 532 -6.00 -16.69 -11.15
CA PHE A 532 -6.77 -15.57 -11.66
C PHE A 532 -6.58 -15.39 -13.16
N LEU A 533 -5.34 -15.33 -13.64
CA LEU A 533 -5.03 -15.10 -15.04
C LEU A 533 -5.50 -16.27 -15.91
N ALA A 534 -5.39 -17.51 -15.42
CA ALA A 534 -5.89 -18.69 -16.13
C ALA A 534 -7.42 -18.63 -16.34
N VAL A 535 -8.17 -18.31 -15.29
CA VAL A 535 -9.64 -18.16 -15.38
C VAL A 535 -10.01 -16.93 -16.21
N PHE A 536 -9.34 -15.81 -16.01
CA PHE A 536 -9.56 -14.56 -16.74
C PHE A 536 -9.36 -14.74 -18.26
N ILE A 537 -8.23 -15.31 -18.67
CA ILE A 537 -7.94 -15.60 -20.08
C ILE A 537 -8.95 -16.61 -20.63
N ALA A 538 -9.34 -17.64 -19.86
CA ALA A 538 -10.37 -18.58 -20.30
C ALA A 538 -11.70 -17.88 -20.61
N PHE A 539 -12.15 -16.96 -19.75
CA PHE A 539 -13.34 -16.16 -20.01
C PHE A 539 -13.20 -15.21 -21.19
N ALA A 540 -12.04 -14.59 -21.40
CA ALA A 540 -11.77 -13.75 -22.56
C ALA A 540 -11.80 -14.55 -23.88
N VAL A 541 -11.19 -15.75 -23.88
CA VAL A 541 -11.24 -16.69 -25.01
C VAL A 541 -12.68 -17.15 -25.27
N LEU A 542 -13.44 -17.49 -24.23
CA LEU A 542 -14.87 -17.84 -24.36
C LEU A 542 -15.68 -16.68 -24.95
N GLY A 543 -15.44 -15.45 -24.49
CA GLY A 543 -16.08 -14.25 -25.02
C GLY A 543 -15.76 -14.02 -26.50
N HIS A 544 -14.50 -14.26 -26.89
CA HIS A 544 -14.05 -14.18 -28.29
C HIS A 544 -14.70 -15.27 -29.16
N ILE A 545 -14.73 -16.53 -28.69
CA ILE A 545 -15.30 -17.66 -29.42
C ILE A 545 -16.81 -17.49 -29.64
N PHE A 546 -17.53 -17.08 -28.59
CA PHE A 546 -18.96 -16.84 -28.73
C PHE A 546 -19.17 -15.54 -29.50
N PHE A 547 -18.83 -14.39 -28.91
CA PHE A 547 -19.35 -13.10 -29.36
C PHE A 547 -18.45 -12.35 -30.36
N GLY A 548 -17.30 -12.91 -30.77
CA GLY A 548 -16.36 -12.19 -31.62
C GLY A 548 -16.86 -11.83 -33.02
N SER A 549 -17.87 -12.53 -33.53
CA SER A 549 -18.49 -12.21 -34.83
C SER A 549 -19.54 -11.10 -34.75
N ASP A 550 -20.16 -10.90 -33.59
CA ASP A 550 -21.28 -9.97 -33.41
C ASP A 550 -20.89 -8.69 -32.67
N VAL A 551 -19.91 -8.78 -31.77
CA VAL A 551 -19.54 -7.72 -30.85
C VAL A 551 -18.10 -7.32 -31.12
N LEU A 552 -17.90 -6.07 -31.59
CA LEU A 552 -16.59 -5.54 -31.97
C LEU A 552 -15.57 -5.65 -30.83
N GLN A 553 -16.02 -5.49 -29.58
CA GLN A 553 -15.21 -5.60 -28.37
C GLN A 553 -14.61 -6.99 -28.17
N PHE A 554 -15.23 -8.04 -28.73
CA PHE A 554 -14.72 -9.41 -28.72
C PHE A 554 -14.14 -9.85 -30.06
N SER A 555 -14.00 -8.97 -31.06
CA SER A 555 -13.60 -9.33 -32.42
C SER A 555 -12.20 -9.96 -32.54
N SER A 556 -11.31 -9.64 -31.61
CA SER A 556 -9.95 -10.18 -31.54
C SER A 556 -9.58 -10.50 -30.09
N LEU A 557 -8.64 -11.42 -29.88
CA LEU A 557 -8.29 -11.88 -28.52
C LEU A 557 -7.75 -10.75 -27.63
N ASP A 558 -6.96 -9.84 -28.20
CA ASP A 558 -6.45 -8.64 -27.52
C ASP A 558 -7.59 -7.69 -27.10
N ARG A 559 -8.56 -7.46 -27.99
CA ARG A 559 -9.76 -6.67 -27.67
C ARG A 559 -10.63 -7.35 -26.63
N ALA A 560 -10.78 -8.68 -26.70
CA ALA A 560 -11.52 -9.46 -25.72
C ALA A 560 -10.88 -9.39 -24.32
N LEU A 561 -9.55 -9.53 -24.22
CA LEU A 561 -8.82 -9.37 -22.97
C LEU A 561 -8.98 -7.96 -22.40
N ASN A 562 -8.82 -6.93 -23.24
CA ASN A 562 -9.01 -5.54 -22.83
C ASN A 562 -10.46 -5.31 -22.35
N THR A 563 -11.44 -5.84 -23.07
CA THR A 563 -12.87 -5.73 -22.71
C THR A 563 -13.16 -6.40 -21.38
N CYS A 564 -12.61 -7.59 -21.11
CA CYS A 564 -12.74 -8.24 -19.81
C CYS A 564 -12.17 -7.37 -18.66
N PHE A 565 -11.03 -6.69 -18.89
CA PHE A 565 -10.50 -5.71 -17.91
C PHE A 565 -11.42 -4.50 -17.74
N ILE A 566 -11.96 -3.93 -18.83
CA ILE A 566 -12.88 -2.79 -18.79
C ILE A 566 -14.17 -3.17 -18.02
N VAL A 567 -14.69 -4.38 -18.24
CA VAL A 567 -15.85 -4.90 -17.49
C VAL A 567 -15.52 -5.06 -15.99
N LEU A 568 -14.30 -5.48 -15.64
CA LEU A 568 -13.87 -5.56 -14.24
C LEU A 568 -13.84 -4.18 -13.55
N MET A 569 -13.54 -3.12 -14.30
CA MET A 569 -13.59 -1.72 -13.84
C MET A 569 -15.02 -1.15 -13.78
N GLY A 570 -16.03 -1.92 -14.23
CA GLY A 570 -17.44 -1.55 -14.17
C GLY A 570 -17.95 -0.80 -15.41
N ASP A 571 -17.17 -0.71 -16.49
CA ASP A 571 -17.65 -0.18 -17.76
C ASP A 571 -18.08 -1.31 -18.70
N PHE A 572 -19.35 -1.33 -19.04
CA PHE A 572 -19.96 -2.34 -19.92
C PHE A 572 -21.07 -1.74 -20.78
N GLY A 573 -20.91 -0.50 -21.24
CA GLY A 573 -21.90 0.15 -22.12
C GLY A 573 -22.29 -0.70 -23.34
N TRP A 574 -21.29 -1.37 -23.95
CA TRP A 574 -21.51 -2.30 -25.07
C TRP A 574 -22.50 -3.43 -24.75
N TYR A 575 -22.53 -3.92 -23.50
CA TYR A 575 -23.43 -5.00 -23.10
C TYR A 575 -24.87 -4.50 -23.07
N VAL A 576 -25.10 -3.29 -22.56
CA VAL A 576 -26.43 -2.66 -22.55
C VAL A 576 -26.91 -2.43 -23.98
N ASP A 577 -26.07 -1.85 -24.84
CA ASP A 577 -26.41 -1.57 -26.24
C ASP A 577 -26.83 -2.85 -26.99
N VAL A 578 -26.10 -3.96 -26.78
CA VAL A 578 -26.41 -5.25 -27.42
C VAL A 578 -27.65 -5.90 -26.83
N THR A 579 -27.87 -5.77 -25.52
CA THR A 579 -29.01 -6.40 -24.82
C THR A 579 -30.32 -5.65 -25.12
N ASP A 580 -30.29 -4.31 -25.16
CA ASP A 580 -31.44 -3.45 -25.43
C ASP A 580 -31.78 -3.36 -26.92
N SER A 581 -30.84 -3.69 -27.82
CA SER A 581 -31.13 -3.76 -29.25
C SER A 581 -32.27 -4.75 -29.55
N LEU A 582 -33.25 -4.33 -30.36
CA LEU A 582 -34.33 -5.21 -30.83
C LEU A 582 -33.83 -6.27 -31.83
N VAL A 583 -32.67 -6.01 -32.44
CA VAL A 583 -32.02 -6.91 -33.39
C VAL A 583 -31.32 -8.02 -32.59
N GLY A 584 -31.51 -9.27 -33.01
CA GLY A 584 -30.78 -10.42 -32.47
C GLY A 584 -29.26 -10.30 -32.71
N LEU A 585 -28.47 -11.16 -32.07
CA LEU A 585 -27.07 -11.34 -32.47
C LEU A 585 -27.05 -11.84 -33.94
N GLY A 586 -26.26 -11.20 -34.80
CA GLY A 586 -26.23 -11.48 -36.24
C GLY A 586 -25.78 -12.90 -36.59
N SER A 587 -25.00 -13.54 -35.72
CA SER A 587 -24.52 -14.93 -35.81
C SER A 587 -25.61 -15.98 -35.55
N GLY A 588 -26.78 -15.59 -35.03
CA GLY A 588 -27.84 -16.50 -34.62
C GLY A 588 -27.65 -17.13 -33.22
N MET A 589 -26.65 -16.72 -32.45
CA MET A 589 -26.52 -17.16 -31.06
C MET A 589 -27.65 -16.60 -30.18
N PRO A 590 -28.12 -17.37 -29.18
CA PRO A 590 -29.14 -16.90 -28.26
C PRO A 590 -28.58 -15.79 -27.35
N LYS A 591 -29.29 -14.66 -27.26
CA LYS A 591 -28.95 -13.57 -26.31
C LYS A 591 -28.80 -14.05 -24.87
N ALA A 592 -29.53 -15.12 -24.50
CA ALA A 592 -29.41 -15.75 -23.18
C ALA A 592 -27.99 -16.24 -22.86
N LEU A 593 -27.21 -16.67 -23.86
CA LEU A 593 -25.82 -17.10 -23.67
C LEU A 593 -24.91 -15.91 -23.32
N LEU A 594 -25.14 -14.74 -23.92
CA LEU A 594 -24.44 -13.51 -23.60
C LEU A 594 -24.72 -13.07 -22.16
N VAL A 595 -26.00 -13.06 -21.78
CA VAL A 595 -26.43 -12.75 -20.41
C VAL A 595 -25.81 -13.75 -19.44
N LEU A 596 -25.87 -15.06 -19.72
CA LEU A 596 -25.29 -16.09 -18.88
C LEU A 596 -23.77 -15.93 -18.72
N TRP A 597 -23.05 -15.68 -19.81
CA TRP A 597 -21.61 -15.43 -19.78
C TRP A 597 -21.28 -14.21 -18.92
N PHE A 598 -22.01 -13.10 -19.09
CA PHE A 598 -21.80 -11.88 -18.32
C PHE A 598 -22.02 -12.10 -16.83
N TRP A 599 -23.14 -12.73 -16.45
CA TRP A 599 -23.43 -13.06 -15.04
C TRP A 599 -22.39 -14.02 -14.45
N ALA A 600 -21.98 -15.04 -15.20
CA ALA A 600 -20.93 -15.96 -14.77
C ALA A 600 -19.60 -15.23 -14.55
N TYR A 601 -19.21 -14.35 -15.46
CA TYR A 601 -18.00 -13.52 -15.34
C TYR A 601 -18.07 -12.62 -14.09
N MET A 602 -19.19 -11.94 -13.87
CA MET A 602 -19.39 -11.08 -12.70
C MET A 602 -19.33 -11.87 -11.38
N ILE A 603 -19.91 -13.07 -11.32
CA ILE A 603 -19.86 -13.88 -10.10
C ILE A 603 -18.45 -14.44 -9.86
N PHE A 604 -17.88 -15.14 -10.85
CA PHE A 604 -16.61 -15.85 -10.66
C PHE A 604 -15.41 -14.90 -10.62
N VAL A 605 -15.31 -13.97 -11.56
CA VAL A 605 -14.12 -13.12 -11.68
C VAL A 605 -14.20 -11.89 -10.78
N LEU A 606 -15.32 -11.17 -10.80
CA LEU A 606 -15.48 -9.96 -9.99
C LEU A 606 -15.80 -10.27 -8.51
N LEU A 607 -16.87 -11.03 -8.21
CA LEU A 607 -17.28 -11.23 -6.82
C LEU A 607 -16.43 -12.25 -6.06
N ILE A 608 -15.97 -13.33 -6.70
CA ILE A 608 -15.19 -14.37 -6.01
C ILE A 608 -13.70 -14.02 -6.08
N LEU A 609 -13.11 -14.00 -7.28
CA LEU A 609 -11.66 -13.87 -7.41
C LEU A 609 -11.13 -12.51 -6.93
N LEU A 610 -11.75 -11.38 -7.30
CA LEU A 610 -11.26 -10.07 -6.84
C LEU A 610 -11.36 -9.92 -5.30
N ASN A 611 -12.41 -10.46 -4.67
CA ASN A 611 -12.55 -10.44 -3.22
C ASN A 611 -11.56 -11.37 -2.51
N MET A 612 -11.12 -12.47 -3.14
CA MET A 612 -10.02 -13.29 -2.62
C MET A 612 -8.69 -12.52 -2.64
N LEU A 613 -8.40 -11.74 -3.67
CA LEU A 613 -7.22 -10.87 -3.70
C LEU A 613 -7.22 -9.87 -2.53
N LEU A 614 -8.38 -9.24 -2.27
CA LEU A 614 -8.53 -8.33 -1.14
C LEU A 614 -8.33 -9.04 0.20
N ALA A 615 -8.86 -10.26 0.35
CA ALA A 615 -8.70 -11.05 1.57
C ALA A 615 -7.22 -11.35 1.87
N ILE A 616 -6.45 -11.79 0.86
CA ILE A 616 -5.01 -12.06 1.00
C ILE A 616 -4.27 -10.80 1.47
N VAL A 617 -4.54 -9.64 0.84
CA VAL A 617 -3.90 -8.38 1.24
C VAL A 617 -4.28 -7.96 2.66
N LEU A 618 -5.54 -8.11 3.04
CA LEU A 618 -6.05 -7.72 4.36
C LEU A 618 -5.47 -8.60 5.48
N GLU A 619 -5.27 -9.90 5.22
CA GLU A 619 -4.64 -10.82 6.17
C GLU A 619 -3.23 -10.34 6.52
N HIS A 620 -2.37 -10.15 5.51
CA HIS A 620 -1.00 -9.65 5.71
C HIS A 620 -0.98 -8.24 6.33
N TYR A 621 -1.93 -7.38 5.98
CA TYR A 621 -2.07 -6.06 6.59
C TYR A 621 -2.40 -6.11 8.07
N SER A 622 -3.28 -7.01 8.50
CA SER A 622 -3.69 -7.09 9.91
C SER A 622 -2.53 -7.57 10.80
N VAL A 623 -1.76 -8.57 10.36
CA VAL A 623 -0.57 -9.09 11.07
C VAL A 623 0.49 -7.99 11.24
N LEU A 624 0.82 -7.30 10.16
CA LEU A 624 1.82 -6.23 10.18
C LEU A 624 1.35 -5.01 11.00
N GLN A 625 0.06 -4.70 10.98
CA GLN A 625 -0.50 -3.62 11.79
C GLN A 625 -0.35 -3.93 13.29
N GLU A 626 -0.50 -5.19 13.69
CA GLU A 626 -0.28 -5.64 15.06
C GLU A 626 1.20 -5.49 15.46
N GLU A 627 2.15 -5.94 14.63
CA GLU A 627 3.59 -5.74 14.84
C GLU A 627 3.96 -4.26 15.06
N VAL A 628 3.40 -3.36 14.23
CA VAL A 628 3.70 -1.92 14.32
C VAL A 628 3.08 -1.26 15.56
N ARG A 629 1.91 -1.72 16.04
CA ARG A 629 1.30 -1.20 17.27
C ARG A 629 2.17 -1.45 18.51
N HIS A 630 2.98 -2.50 18.51
CA HIS A 630 3.91 -2.80 19.60
C HIS A 630 5.20 -1.98 19.55
N GLN A 631 5.48 -1.29 18.44
CA GLN A 631 6.67 -0.45 18.30
C GLN A 631 6.42 0.97 18.87
N PRO A 632 7.23 1.44 19.84
CA PRO A 632 7.04 2.75 20.47
C PRO A 632 7.38 3.96 19.58
N ASP A 633 7.84 3.72 18.35
CA ASP A 633 8.31 4.74 17.41
C ASP A 633 7.24 5.28 16.44
N ALA A 634 5.95 4.97 16.67
CA ALA A 634 4.82 5.41 15.84
C ALA A 634 4.46 6.91 15.94
N ARG A 635 5.47 7.78 16.12
CA ARG A 635 5.37 9.25 16.16
C ARG A 635 5.06 9.85 14.78
N ALA A 636 4.55 11.08 14.75
CA ALA A 636 4.30 11.81 13.51
C ALA A 636 5.59 12.07 12.69
N VAL A 637 5.44 12.11 11.35
CA VAL A 637 6.54 12.31 10.38
C VAL A 637 7.37 13.55 10.70
N TRP A 638 6.72 14.65 11.08
CA TRP A 638 7.39 15.91 11.42
C TRP A 638 8.30 15.79 12.64
N THR A 639 7.87 15.05 13.66
CA THR A 639 8.69 14.80 14.86
C THR A 639 9.89 13.93 14.50
N GLN A 640 9.72 12.95 13.62
CA GLN A 640 10.81 12.11 13.12
C GLN A 640 11.83 12.91 12.28
N ALA A 641 11.35 13.77 11.38
CA ALA A 641 12.18 14.65 10.56
C ALA A 641 12.98 15.65 11.43
N ARG A 642 12.32 16.27 12.42
CA ARG A 642 13.00 17.15 13.39
C ARG A 642 14.08 16.40 14.17
N ASN A 643 13.77 15.20 14.65
CA ASN A 643 14.74 14.35 15.35
C ASN A 643 15.87 13.90 14.44
N TYR A 644 15.62 13.66 13.15
CA TYR A 644 16.67 13.36 12.17
C TYR A 644 17.61 14.55 11.99
N VAL A 645 17.08 15.75 11.77
CA VAL A 645 17.89 16.98 11.61
C VAL A 645 18.70 17.29 12.88
N GLN A 646 18.07 17.13 14.06
CA GLN A 646 18.76 17.35 15.34
C GLN A 646 19.89 16.33 15.53
N ARG A 647 19.63 15.04 15.27
CA ARG A 647 20.66 14.00 15.30
C ARG A 647 21.79 14.24 14.30
N ALA A 648 21.48 14.64 13.07
CA ALA A 648 22.50 14.93 12.05
C ALA A 648 23.42 16.09 12.47
N ARG A 649 22.93 17.02 13.30
CA ARG A 649 23.77 18.04 13.93
C ARG A 649 24.60 17.45 15.08
N ASP A 650 24.02 16.61 15.91
CA ASP A 650 24.68 16.01 17.09
C ASP A 650 25.76 14.97 16.72
N THR A 651 25.60 14.25 15.60
CA THR A 651 26.55 13.24 15.10
C THR A 651 27.58 13.81 14.12
N LYS A 652 27.67 15.15 13.99
CA LYS A 652 28.59 15.81 13.07
C LYS A 652 30.05 15.49 13.46
N GLY A 653 30.75 14.75 12.61
CA GLY A 653 32.15 14.35 12.81
C GLY A 653 32.34 12.95 13.43
N PHE A 654 31.30 12.12 13.47
CA PHE A 654 31.41 10.67 13.67
C PHE A 654 31.73 9.96 12.36
N ILE A 655 32.26 8.73 12.44
CA ILE A 655 32.36 7.85 11.28
C ILE A 655 30.93 7.62 10.75
N PRO A 656 30.67 7.74 9.44
CA PRO A 656 29.37 7.43 8.86
C PRO A 656 28.92 6.02 9.26
N MET A 657 27.66 5.89 9.69
CA MET A 657 27.11 4.61 10.14
C MET A 657 27.13 3.54 9.03
N PHE A 658 27.03 3.97 7.77
CA PHE A 658 27.16 3.11 6.59
C PHE A 658 28.53 2.42 6.53
N ASP A 659 29.63 3.14 6.79
CA ASP A 659 30.98 2.58 6.76
C ASP A 659 31.20 1.56 7.89
N LEU A 660 30.62 1.83 9.07
CA LEU A 660 30.61 0.86 10.17
C LEU A 660 29.83 -0.41 9.82
N GLN A 661 28.68 -0.29 9.14
CA GLN A 661 27.90 -1.43 8.68
C GLN A 661 28.71 -2.26 7.66
N CYS A 662 29.29 -1.62 6.64
CA CYS A 662 30.11 -2.33 5.65
C CYS A 662 31.26 -3.09 6.30
N GLN A 663 31.93 -2.49 7.29
CA GLN A 663 33.00 -3.15 8.05
C GLN A 663 32.50 -4.31 8.92
N LEU A 664 31.27 -4.26 9.45
CA LEU A 664 30.66 -5.34 10.23
C LEU A 664 30.19 -6.52 9.38
N GLU A 665 29.73 -6.23 8.16
CA GLU A 665 29.17 -7.19 7.20
C GLU A 665 30.24 -7.80 6.26
N ASP A 666 31.50 -7.34 6.34
CA ASP A 666 32.63 -7.90 5.58
C ASP A 666 32.76 -9.41 5.80
N SER A 667 32.57 -10.18 4.71
CA SER A 667 32.56 -11.64 4.72
C SER A 667 33.96 -12.25 4.91
N ARG A 668 35.03 -11.50 4.60
CA ARG A 668 36.42 -11.97 4.70
C ARG A 668 37.06 -11.59 6.02
N LYS A 669 36.79 -10.38 6.52
CA LYS A 669 37.31 -9.87 7.80
C LYS A 669 36.26 -9.01 8.51
N PRO A 670 35.26 -9.62 9.16
CA PRO A 670 34.26 -8.86 9.89
C PRO A 670 34.93 -8.05 10.99
N ALA A 671 34.73 -6.73 10.97
CA ALA A 671 35.04 -5.90 12.12
C ALA A 671 34.21 -6.44 13.31
N HIS A 672 34.86 -6.60 14.46
CA HIS A 672 34.26 -7.17 15.66
C HIS A 672 33.74 -8.62 15.51
N PRO A 673 34.62 -9.64 15.55
CA PRO A 673 34.23 -11.06 15.56
C PRO A 673 33.67 -11.53 16.92
N GLU A 674 33.80 -10.73 17.98
CA GLU A 674 33.30 -11.09 19.31
C GLU A 674 31.76 -11.13 19.32
N MET A 675 31.17 -12.16 19.94
CA MET A 675 29.70 -12.30 20.04
C MET A 675 29.05 -11.23 20.93
N LYS A 676 29.83 -10.64 21.84
CA LYS A 676 29.36 -9.64 22.79
C LYS A 676 30.03 -8.30 22.55
N VAL A 677 29.21 -7.28 22.36
CA VAL A 677 29.61 -5.91 22.07
C VAL A 677 29.77 -5.16 23.39
N THR A 678 30.96 -4.60 23.59
CA THR A 678 31.28 -3.69 24.70
C THR A 678 31.93 -2.44 24.15
N LYS A 679 31.94 -1.34 24.92
CA LYS A 679 32.60 -0.09 24.53
C LYS A 679 34.05 -0.32 24.08
N ASP A 680 34.81 -1.08 24.87
CA ASP A 680 36.22 -1.35 24.59
C ASP A 680 36.40 -2.28 23.39
N SER A 681 35.45 -3.19 23.15
CA SER A 681 35.47 -4.03 21.96
C SER A 681 35.17 -3.25 20.67
N LEU A 682 34.24 -2.30 20.72
CA LEU A 682 33.96 -1.38 19.61
C LEU A 682 35.18 -0.51 19.29
N MET A 683 35.84 0.06 20.29
CA MET A 683 37.06 0.87 20.08
C MET A 683 38.24 0.04 19.57
N ARG A 684 38.33 -1.25 19.93
CA ARG A 684 39.32 -2.18 19.38
C ARG A 684 39.01 -2.57 17.93
N ALA A 685 37.74 -2.75 17.60
CA ALA A 685 37.29 -3.14 16.26
C ALA A 685 37.42 -1.99 15.25
N PHE A 686 37.11 -0.75 15.66
CA PHE A 686 37.11 0.43 14.80
C PHE A 686 38.19 1.43 15.22
N LYS A 687 39.35 1.40 14.55
CA LYS A 687 40.53 2.20 14.93
C LYS A 687 40.31 3.72 14.92
N ASP A 688 39.39 4.22 14.09
CA ASP A 688 39.12 5.65 13.95
C ASP A 688 37.94 6.15 14.81
N MET A 689 37.33 5.28 15.63
CA MET A 689 36.11 5.60 16.38
C MET A 689 36.41 6.43 17.64
N LYS A 690 35.72 7.57 17.80
CA LYS A 690 35.83 8.43 18.98
C LYS A 690 35.15 7.78 20.20
N SER A 691 35.69 7.97 21.41
CA SER A 691 35.07 7.42 22.65
C SER A 691 33.61 7.86 22.82
N HIS A 692 33.30 9.13 22.54
CA HIS A 692 31.93 9.64 22.62
C HIS A 692 30.97 8.96 21.62
N GLN A 693 31.48 8.54 20.45
CA GLN A 693 30.68 7.80 19.47
C GLN A 693 30.39 6.38 19.97
N ALA A 694 31.37 5.70 20.57
CA ALA A 694 31.18 4.39 21.17
C ALA A 694 30.21 4.44 22.37
N ASP A 695 30.30 5.47 23.22
CA ASP A 695 29.37 5.69 24.33
C ASP A 695 27.94 5.89 23.84
N TRP A 696 27.77 6.74 22.82
CA TRP A 696 26.46 6.98 22.21
C TRP A 696 25.87 5.72 21.58
N LEU A 697 26.68 4.94 20.87
CA LEU A 697 26.25 3.70 20.21
C LEU A 697 25.84 2.64 21.25
N MET A 698 26.62 2.47 22.32
CA MET A 698 26.30 1.56 23.41
C MET A 698 25.02 1.99 24.16
N ASP A 699 24.85 3.27 24.44
CA ASP A 699 23.63 3.79 25.08
C ASP A 699 22.39 3.52 24.22
N TRP A 700 22.51 3.67 22.90
CA TRP A 700 21.43 3.35 21.97
C TRP A 700 21.11 1.85 21.95
N LEU A 701 22.13 0.99 21.85
CA LEU A 701 21.96 -0.47 21.81
C LEU A 701 21.40 -1.04 23.11
N LEU A 702 21.84 -0.52 24.27
CA LEU A 702 21.31 -0.93 25.57
C LEU A 702 19.85 -0.54 25.75
N LYS A 703 19.46 0.60 25.20
CA LYS A 703 18.05 1.02 25.20
C LYS A 703 17.21 0.09 24.32
N GLU A 704 17.72 -0.28 23.15
CA GLU A 704 17.04 -1.16 22.20
C GLU A 704 16.92 -2.60 22.72
N SER A 705 17.98 -3.14 23.34
CA SER A 705 17.97 -4.48 23.93
C SER A 705 16.98 -4.59 25.10
N ALA A 706 16.94 -3.56 25.95
CA ALA A 706 15.97 -3.48 27.05
C ALA A 706 14.52 -3.45 26.53
N LEU A 707 14.29 -2.81 25.38
CA LEU A 707 13.00 -2.71 24.73
C LEU A 707 12.56 -4.05 24.12
N ARG A 708 13.47 -4.74 23.42
CA ARG A 708 13.23 -6.07 22.83
C ARG A 708 12.88 -7.12 23.89
N MET A 709 13.64 -7.17 24.99
CA MET A 709 13.36 -8.11 26.08
C MET A 709 12.04 -7.83 26.81
N MET A 710 11.48 -6.61 26.72
CA MET A 710 10.13 -6.36 27.23
C MET A 710 9.05 -6.85 26.27
N MET A 711 9.25 -6.68 24.96
CA MET A 711 8.31 -7.20 23.95
C MET A 711 8.27 -8.74 24.02
N GLU A 712 9.43 -9.40 24.00
CA GLU A 712 9.53 -10.85 24.17
C GLU A 712 9.01 -11.31 25.55
N GLY A 713 9.12 -10.46 26.57
CA GLY A 713 8.58 -10.72 27.91
C GLY A 713 7.05 -10.70 27.97
N ASP A 714 6.42 -9.67 27.39
CA ASP A 714 4.95 -9.55 27.32
C ASP A 714 4.36 -10.70 26.47
N ASP A 715 5.02 -11.07 25.37
CA ASP A 715 4.58 -12.18 24.50
C ASP A 715 4.73 -13.54 25.20
N ASN A 716 5.81 -13.76 25.95
CA ASN A 716 5.99 -14.98 26.74
C ASN A 716 5.01 -15.05 27.93
N GLU A 717 4.72 -13.93 28.58
CA GLU A 717 3.76 -13.88 29.70
C GLU A 717 2.34 -14.12 29.21
N THR A 718 1.96 -13.53 28.08
CA THR A 718 0.64 -13.75 27.46
C THR A 718 0.48 -15.17 26.91
N THR A 719 1.51 -15.75 26.27
CA THR A 719 1.47 -17.14 25.81
C THR A 719 1.51 -18.15 26.96
N ALA A 720 2.23 -17.87 28.04
CA ALA A 720 2.20 -18.71 29.24
C ALA A 720 0.83 -18.67 29.92
N LEU A 721 0.20 -17.49 30.02
CA LEU A 721 -1.14 -17.33 30.54
C LEU A 721 -2.18 -18.05 29.68
N LEU A 722 -2.06 -17.97 28.35
CA LEU A 722 -2.92 -18.70 27.42
C LEU A 722 -2.80 -20.22 27.61
N LYS A 723 -1.58 -20.73 27.78
CA LYS A 723 -1.33 -22.14 28.01
C LYS A 723 -1.87 -22.63 29.37
N GLU A 724 -1.82 -21.77 30.39
CA GLU A 724 -2.43 -22.04 31.70
C GLU A 724 -3.96 -22.11 31.59
N ILE A 725 -4.58 -21.17 30.86
CA ILE A 725 -6.03 -21.16 30.61
C ILE A 725 -6.46 -22.38 29.79
N GLU A 726 -5.70 -22.75 28.75
CA GLU A 726 -5.96 -23.93 27.92
C GLU A 726 -5.93 -25.22 28.77
N GLY A 727 -4.93 -25.37 29.64
CA GLY A 727 -4.84 -26.51 30.56
C GLY A 727 -5.99 -26.57 31.58
N LEU A 728 -6.45 -25.42 32.08
CA LEU A 728 -7.62 -25.35 32.96
C LEU A 728 -8.91 -25.75 32.21
N LEU A 729 -9.02 -25.37 30.94
CA LEU A 729 -10.20 -25.66 30.10
C LEU A 729 -10.26 -27.14 29.69
N GLU A 730 -9.10 -27.76 29.40
CA GLU A 730 -8.99 -29.21 29.19
C GLU A 730 -9.38 -30.00 30.44
N SER A 731 -8.88 -29.61 31.61
CA SER A 731 -9.24 -30.24 32.89
C SER A 731 -10.74 -30.15 33.17
N ALA A 732 -11.35 -28.97 32.94
CA ALA A 732 -12.79 -28.79 33.10
C ALA A 732 -13.60 -29.64 32.11
N ALA A 733 -13.12 -29.80 30.86
CA ALA A 733 -13.77 -30.64 29.86
C ALA A 733 -13.67 -32.15 30.17
N GLU A 734 -12.57 -32.61 30.77
CA GLU A 734 -12.42 -33.99 31.25
C GLU A 734 -13.36 -34.28 32.43
N GLU A 735 -13.40 -33.39 33.42
CA GLU A 735 -14.34 -33.50 34.56
C GLU A 735 -15.80 -33.53 34.10
N HIS A 736 -16.13 -32.71 33.09
CA HIS A 736 -17.44 -32.72 32.44
C HIS A 736 -17.80 -34.07 31.80
N LYS A 737 -16.88 -34.70 31.05
CA LYS A 737 -17.12 -36.03 30.43
C LYS A 737 -17.38 -37.11 31.47
N VAL A 738 -16.59 -37.12 32.55
CA VAL A 738 -16.76 -38.09 33.66
C VAL A 738 -18.13 -37.92 34.32
N MET A 739 -18.54 -36.67 34.54
CA MET A 739 -19.83 -36.32 35.12
C MET A 739 -21.01 -36.70 34.20
N ALA A 740 -20.89 -36.52 32.89
CA ALA A 740 -21.92 -36.95 31.94
C ALA A 740 -22.13 -38.48 31.95
N LEU A 741 -21.04 -39.25 32.00
CA LEU A 741 -21.06 -40.72 32.08
C LEU A 741 -21.66 -41.21 33.42
N SER A 742 -21.32 -40.55 34.53
CA SER A 742 -21.89 -40.90 35.85
C SER A 742 -23.40 -40.70 35.88
N ILE A 743 -23.89 -39.60 35.29
CA ILE A 743 -25.32 -39.27 35.22
C ILE A 743 -26.07 -40.24 34.30
N GLN A 744 -25.47 -40.63 33.18
CA GLN A 744 -26.04 -41.65 32.31
C GLN A 744 -26.16 -43.01 33.03
N SER A 745 -25.13 -43.41 33.78
CA SER A 745 -25.18 -44.61 34.62
C SER A 745 -26.29 -44.53 35.68
N CYS A 746 -26.47 -43.37 36.34
CA CYS A 746 -27.57 -43.15 37.27
C CYS A 746 -28.93 -43.25 36.59
N HIS A 747 -29.06 -42.73 35.37
CA HIS A 747 -30.29 -42.83 34.58
C HIS A 747 -30.63 -44.27 34.20
N GLU A 748 -29.66 -45.06 33.74
CA GLU A 748 -29.85 -46.48 33.41
C GLU A 748 -30.24 -47.30 34.65
N LYS A 749 -29.60 -47.04 35.80
CA LYS A 749 -29.97 -47.67 37.07
C LYS A 749 -31.40 -47.33 37.50
N LEU A 750 -31.82 -46.07 37.31
CA LEU A 750 -33.17 -45.61 37.64
C LEU A 750 -34.22 -46.18 36.67
N ALA A 751 -33.89 -46.36 35.40
CA ALA A 751 -34.74 -47.03 34.41
C ALA A 751 -34.94 -48.52 34.76
N ARG A 752 -33.86 -49.24 35.12
CA ARG A 752 -33.94 -50.64 35.57
C ARG A 752 -34.80 -50.82 36.82
N MET A 753 -34.75 -49.88 37.76
CA MET A 753 -35.62 -49.88 38.94
C MET A 753 -37.09 -49.66 38.61
N LYS A 754 -37.39 -48.92 37.53
CA LYS A 754 -38.76 -48.68 37.08
C LYS A 754 -39.35 -49.94 36.42
N ASP A 755 -38.55 -50.66 35.63
CA ASP A 755 -38.94 -51.94 35.02
C ASP A 755 -39.12 -53.06 36.05
N HIS A 756 -38.28 -53.12 37.10
CA HIS A 756 -38.45 -54.10 38.20
C HIS A 756 -39.63 -53.77 39.14
N GLY A 757 -40.32 -52.65 38.92
CA GLY A 757 -41.45 -52.21 39.73
C GLY A 757 -42.81 -52.79 39.33
N ASP A 758 -42.90 -53.45 38.16
CA ASP A 758 -44.16 -53.94 37.57
C ASP A 758 -44.32 -55.47 37.56
N ASP A 759 -43.31 -56.25 37.97
CA ASP A 759 -43.38 -57.72 38.02
C ASP A 759 -42.83 -58.28 39.35
N ALA A 760 -43.67 -58.37 40.40
CA ALA A 760 -43.43 -59.26 41.56
C ALA A 760 -44.68 -59.46 42.45
N GLY A 761 -45.64 -60.25 41.97
CA GLY A 761 -46.58 -60.98 42.83
C GLY A 761 -46.17 -62.45 42.89
N GLY A 762 -45.93 -62.99 44.09
CA GLY A 762 -45.91 -64.45 44.33
C GLY A 762 -44.71 -65.05 45.07
N ALA A 763 -44.91 -65.31 46.37
CA ALA A 763 -44.53 -66.49 47.18
C ALA A 763 -43.06 -66.97 47.38
N ASP A 764 -42.77 -67.15 48.69
CA ASP A 764 -42.00 -68.20 49.40
C ASP A 764 -40.46 -68.37 49.28
N GLY A 765 -39.76 -67.87 50.30
CA GLY A 765 -39.29 -68.70 51.43
C GLY A 765 -38.40 -69.93 51.21
N ARG A 766 -37.07 -69.74 51.19
CA ARG A 766 -36.07 -70.49 52.00
C ARG A 766 -34.63 -70.03 51.71
N SER A 767 -33.88 -69.74 52.78
CA SER A 767 -32.41 -69.63 52.84
C SER A 767 -31.83 -70.96 53.41
N PRO A 768 -30.51 -71.14 53.71
CA PRO A 768 -29.33 -70.28 53.53
C PRO A 768 -28.02 -71.03 53.13
N GLY A 769 -26.93 -70.27 52.94
CA GLY A 769 -25.56 -70.68 53.28
C GLY A 769 -24.56 -70.61 52.11
N ALA A 770 -23.26 -70.40 52.28
CA ALA A 770 -22.41 -69.96 53.38
C ALA A 770 -20.95 -70.18 52.91
N TRP A 771 -20.09 -69.14 53.03
CA TRP A 771 -18.62 -69.20 53.22
C TRP A 771 -17.77 -69.45 51.95
N SER A 772 -16.56 -68.90 51.72
CA SER A 772 -15.56 -68.22 52.57
C SER A 772 -14.42 -67.57 51.74
N ARG A 773 -13.97 -66.38 52.20
CA ARG A 773 -12.59 -65.85 52.42
C ARG A 773 -11.46 -65.85 51.34
N HIS A 774 -11.01 -64.61 51.07
CA HIS A 774 -9.61 -64.09 51.02
C HIS A 774 -8.73 -64.30 49.74
N PRO A 775 -7.66 -63.50 49.51
CA PRO A 775 -7.70 -62.11 49.01
C PRO A 775 -6.65 -61.85 47.87
N ALA A 776 -6.63 -60.62 47.35
CA ALA A 776 -5.51 -59.91 46.69
C ALA A 776 -5.69 -59.50 45.21
N ALA A 777 -5.50 -58.18 45.02
CA ALA A 777 -5.10 -57.43 43.83
C ALA A 777 -6.02 -57.49 42.59
N VAL A 778 -6.36 -56.30 42.05
CA VAL A 778 -6.41 -55.92 40.61
C VAL A 778 -7.37 -54.72 40.37
N ARG A 779 -6.80 -53.68 39.73
CA ARG A 779 -7.33 -52.67 38.77
C ARG A 779 -8.65 -51.89 39.04
N PRO A 780 -8.72 -50.60 38.65
CA PRO A 780 -9.93 -49.76 38.74
C PRO A 780 -11.01 -50.07 37.68
N ASP A 781 -10.97 -51.22 37.01
CA ASP A 781 -11.94 -51.60 35.96
C ASP A 781 -13.07 -52.53 36.47
N LEU A 782 -13.23 -52.70 37.79
CA LEU A 782 -14.11 -53.74 38.36
C LEU A 782 -15.01 -53.26 39.51
N LEU A 783 -15.54 -52.03 39.42
CA LEU A 783 -16.62 -51.54 40.30
C LEU A 783 -18.02 -51.55 39.64
N LEU A 784 -18.14 -52.17 38.46
CA LEU A 784 -19.41 -52.52 37.84
C LEU A 784 -19.66 -54.01 38.06
N LEU A 785 -20.25 -54.36 39.21
CA LEU A 785 -21.04 -55.58 39.50
C LEU A 785 -20.97 -55.88 41.00
N SER A 786 -21.75 -55.13 41.79
CA SER A 786 -22.27 -55.66 43.06
C SER A 786 -23.76 -55.93 42.86
N ASP A 787 -24.16 -57.20 42.86
CA ASP A 787 -25.53 -57.69 42.63
C ASP A 787 -26.46 -57.48 43.84
N ALA A 788 -26.48 -56.26 44.40
CA ALA A 788 -27.52 -55.83 45.33
C ALA A 788 -28.15 -54.54 44.80
N PRO A 789 -29.49 -54.45 44.62
CA PRO A 789 -30.11 -53.21 44.18
C PRO A 789 -29.83 -52.12 45.23
N PRO A 790 -29.17 -51.01 44.87
CA PRO A 790 -28.91 -49.94 45.82
C PRO A 790 -30.23 -49.37 46.31
N SER A 791 -30.30 -49.00 47.60
CA SER A 791 -31.51 -48.37 48.13
C SER A 791 -31.76 -47.03 47.43
N ARG A 792 -33.03 -46.67 47.17
CA ARG A 792 -33.42 -45.36 46.61
C ARG A 792 -32.77 -44.18 47.34
N LYS A 793 -32.52 -44.33 48.65
CA LYS A 793 -31.79 -43.36 49.49
C LYS A 793 -30.33 -43.17 49.08
N GLN A 794 -29.59 -44.23 48.74
CA GLN A 794 -28.20 -44.11 48.25
C GLN A 794 -28.12 -43.43 46.89
N LEU A 795 -29.11 -43.67 46.02
CA LEU A 795 -29.19 -43.07 44.69
C LEU A 795 -29.50 -41.55 44.77
N VAL A 796 -30.38 -41.14 45.68
CA VAL A 796 -30.63 -39.72 46.00
C VAL A 796 -29.38 -39.06 46.58
N LEU A 797 -28.63 -39.75 47.43
CA LEU A 797 -27.40 -39.22 48.03
C LEU A 797 -26.27 -39.07 46.98
N GLN A 798 -26.16 -40.01 46.04
CA GLN A 798 -25.25 -39.90 44.90
C GLN A 798 -25.65 -38.78 43.94
N LEU A 799 -26.95 -38.66 43.60
CA LEU A 799 -27.45 -37.55 42.77
C LEU A 799 -27.25 -36.19 43.44
N GLY A 800 -27.37 -36.11 44.76
CA GLY A 800 -27.07 -34.91 45.55
C GLY A 800 -25.59 -34.52 45.48
N ALA A 801 -24.68 -35.48 45.65
CA ALA A 801 -23.24 -35.24 45.51
C ALA A 801 -22.85 -34.84 44.07
N GLN A 802 -23.51 -35.40 43.05
CA GLN A 802 -23.31 -34.99 41.66
C GLN A 802 -23.84 -33.58 41.40
N ALA A 803 -24.99 -33.20 41.98
CA ALA A 803 -25.55 -31.85 41.85
C ALA A 803 -24.63 -30.78 42.48
N GLU A 804 -23.97 -31.11 43.58
CA GLU A 804 -23.00 -30.23 44.24
C GLU A 804 -21.72 -30.09 43.38
N SER A 805 -21.21 -31.19 42.82
CA SER A 805 -20.09 -31.16 41.87
C SER A 805 -20.39 -30.37 40.58
N VAL A 806 -21.60 -30.48 40.03
CA VAL A 806 -22.05 -29.64 38.88
C VAL A 806 -22.03 -28.16 39.23
N LYS A 807 -22.42 -27.81 40.46
CA LYS A 807 -22.48 -26.42 40.94
C LYS A 807 -21.07 -25.84 41.10
N ASP A 808 -20.15 -26.61 41.65
CA ASP A 808 -18.76 -26.19 41.84
C ASP A 808 -18.03 -26.03 40.52
N LEU A 809 -18.21 -26.98 39.58
CA LEU A 809 -17.66 -26.88 38.23
C LEU A 809 -18.26 -25.68 37.48
N SER A 810 -19.56 -25.42 37.64
CA SER A 810 -20.23 -24.28 37.00
C SER A 810 -19.71 -22.94 37.54
N ALA A 811 -19.37 -22.87 38.83
CA ALA A 811 -18.76 -21.68 39.42
C ALA A 811 -17.33 -21.48 38.89
N ALA A 812 -16.54 -22.55 38.75
CA ALA A 812 -15.19 -22.51 38.21
C ALA A 812 -15.16 -22.06 36.73
N VAL A 813 -16.07 -22.59 35.90
CA VAL A 813 -16.20 -22.19 34.49
C VAL A 813 -16.71 -20.75 34.35
N SER A 814 -17.59 -20.29 35.26
CA SER A 814 -18.03 -18.90 35.30
C SER A 814 -16.90 -17.94 35.72
N ASP A 815 -16.04 -18.34 36.65
CA ASP A 815 -14.84 -17.56 37.02
C ASP A 815 -13.85 -17.50 35.84
N LEU A 816 -13.64 -18.62 35.16
CA LEU A 816 -12.81 -18.70 33.96
C LEU A 816 -13.35 -17.80 32.83
N ALA A 817 -14.67 -17.80 32.61
CA ALA A 817 -15.33 -16.94 31.63
C ALA A 817 -15.12 -15.44 31.93
N SER A 818 -15.23 -15.06 33.20
CA SER A 818 -15.00 -13.66 33.61
C SER A 818 -13.55 -13.22 33.40
N ARG A 819 -12.57 -14.13 33.54
CA ARG A 819 -11.15 -13.86 33.26
C ARG A 819 -10.87 -13.76 31.76
N MET A 820 -11.62 -14.50 30.93
CA MET A 820 -11.46 -14.51 29.47
C MET A 820 -12.08 -13.30 28.76
N ASP A 821 -13.21 -12.78 29.26
CA ASP A 821 -13.90 -11.60 28.67
C ASP A 821 -13.02 -10.33 28.64
N VAL A 822 -12.01 -10.27 29.50
CA VAL A 822 -11.04 -9.17 29.59
C VAL A 822 -10.03 -9.17 28.42
N MET A 823 -9.88 -10.30 27.70
CA MET A 823 -8.88 -10.48 26.63
C MET A 823 -9.49 -10.72 25.23
N ALA A 824 -10.75 -10.33 25.04
CA ALA A 824 -11.56 -10.62 23.85
C ALA A 824 -10.96 -10.30 22.46
N PRO A 825 -10.09 -9.29 22.21
CA PRO A 825 -9.72 -8.95 20.84
C PRO A 825 -8.68 -9.87 20.17
N ARG A 826 -8.13 -10.88 20.86
CA ARG A 826 -7.06 -11.76 20.33
C ARG A 826 -7.38 -13.25 20.20
N MET A 827 -8.62 -13.68 20.49
CA MET A 827 -8.96 -15.11 20.59
C MET A 827 -10.02 -15.56 19.57
N GLN A 828 -9.62 -16.39 18.60
CA GLN A 828 -10.50 -17.27 17.84
C GLN A 828 -9.77 -18.63 17.72
N PRO A 829 -10.13 -19.66 18.52
CA PRO A 829 -11.48 -20.24 18.63
C PRO A 829 -12.00 -20.49 20.07
N LEU A 830 -11.25 -20.09 21.11
CA LEU A 830 -11.58 -20.35 22.52
C LEU A 830 -13.00 -19.90 23.00
N PRO A 831 -13.62 -18.81 22.49
CA PRO A 831 -14.94 -18.39 22.93
C PRO A 831 -16.06 -19.39 22.58
N LEU A 832 -15.89 -20.18 21.51
CA LEU A 832 -16.88 -21.17 21.10
C LEU A 832 -16.90 -22.36 22.07
N VAL A 833 -15.72 -22.89 22.40
CA VAL A 833 -15.60 -24.06 23.29
C VAL A 833 -16.15 -23.76 24.68
N LEU A 834 -15.90 -22.56 25.21
CA LEU A 834 -16.43 -22.12 26.51
C LEU A 834 -17.96 -21.95 26.47
N LYS A 835 -18.50 -21.46 25.35
CA LYS A 835 -19.95 -21.32 25.16
C LYS A 835 -20.64 -22.70 25.05
N ASP A 836 -20.00 -23.64 24.37
CA ASP A 836 -20.48 -25.03 24.29
C ASP A 836 -20.42 -25.70 25.67
N LEU A 837 -19.33 -25.53 26.42
CA LEU A 837 -19.19 -26.08 27.78
C LEU A 837 -20.27 -25.53 28.73
N THR A 838 -20.51 -24.21 28.70
CA THR A 838 -21.53 -23.58 29.56
C THR A 838 -22.95 -24.00 29.20
N GLN A 839 -23.26 -24.19 27.91
CA GLN A 839 -24.54 -24.74 27.47
C GLN A 839 -24.72 -26.20 27.88
N ASP A 840 -23.68 -27.02 27.72
CA ASP A 840 -23.71 -28.43 28.12
C ASP A 840 -23.87 -28.59 29.63
N MET A 841 -23.20 -27.77 30.44
CA MET A 841 -23.36 -27.78 31.90
C MET A 841 -24.78 -27.38 32.34
N ALA A 842 -25.42 -26.44 31.66
CA ALA A 842 -26.82 -26.10 31.91
C ALA A 842 -27.77 -27.26 31.56
N ALA A 843 -27.49 -27.97 30.46
CA ALA A 843 -28.24 -29.17 30.08
C ALA A 843 -28.05 -30.32 31.09
N ILE A 844 -26.83 -30.51 31.61
CA ILE A 844 -26.55 -31.49 32.65
C ILE A 844 -27.29 -31.14 33.94
N LYS A 845 -27.21 -29.89 34.40
CA LYS A 845 -27.90 -29.42 35.60
C LYS A 845 -29.41 -29.69 35.54
N THR A 846 -30.05 -29.31 34.43
CA THR A 846 -31.48 -29.58 34.23
C THR A 846 -31.81 -31.08 34.20
N ARG A 847 -30.90 -31.92 33.69
CA ARG A 847 -31.05 -33.38 33.68
C ARG A 847 -30.91 -33.98 35.08
N VAL A 848 -29.95 -33.51 35.89
CA VAL A 848 -29.78 -33.89 37.30
C VAL A 848 -31.01 -33.48 38.11
N ASP A 849 -31.53 -32.26 37.93
CA ASP A 849 -32.73 -31.78 38.63
C ASP A 849 -33.98 -32.61 38.28
N ARG A 850 -34.14 -33.00 37.01
CA ARG A 850 -35.19 -33.94 36.57
C ARG A 850 -35.03 -35.34 37.17
N LEU A 851 -33.80 -35.85 37.25
CA LEU A 851 -33.54 -37.15 37.86
C LEU A 851 -33.77 -37.13 39.37
N ALA A 852 -33.33 -36.09 40.07
CA ALA A 852 -33.55 -35.88 41.49
C ALA A 852 -35.04 -35.77 41.83
N SER A 853 -35.82 -35.03 41.03
CA SER A 853 -37.28 -34.95 41.18
C SER A 853 -37.97 -36.29 40.90
N SER A 854 -37.53 -37.05 39.89
CA SER A 854 -38.06 -38.41 39.64
C SER A 854 -37.72 -39.39 40.77
N ALA A 855 -36.51 -39.26 41.35
CA ALA A 855 -36.05 -40.05 42.48
C ALA A 855 -36.73 -39.64 43.80
N GLY A 856 -37.24 -38.40 43.92
CA GLY A 856 -37.91 -37.86 45.11
C GLY A 856 -39.44 -38.00 45.15
N ALA A 857 -40.11 -38.33 44.04
CA ALA A 857 -41.57 -38.44 44.02
C ALA A 857 -42.09 -39.66 44.80
N PRO A 858 -42.94 -39.50 45.84
CA PRO A 858 -43.53 -40.64 46.55
C PRO A 858 -44.44 -41.46 45.61
N ARG A 859 -44.45 -42.80 45.74
CA ARG A 859 -45.46 -43.65 45.09
C ARG A 859 -46.83 -43.29 45.69
N SER A 860 -47.87 -43.23 44.88
CA SER A 860 -49.24 -42.91 45.28
C SER A 860 -49.94 -43.98 46.13
N ASP A 861 -49.20 -44.97 46.66
CA ASP A 861 -49.76 -46.10 47.41
C ASP A 861 -49.52 -46.04 48.93
N ASP A 862 -48.83 -45.02 49.46
CA ASP A 862 -48.57 -44.88 50.90
C ASP A 862 -49.64 -44.04 51.64
N ALA A 863 -50.91 -44.18 51.24
CA ALA A 863 -52.05 -43.66 52.01
C ALA A 863 -53.07 -44.78 52.27
N ARG A 864 -52.66 -45.77 53.08
CA ARG A 864 -53.56 -46.58 53.92
C ARG A 864 -52.85 -47.04 55.19
#